data_AF-S4Y217-F1
#
_entry.id   AF-S4Y217-F1
#
_cell.length_a   1.000
_cell.length_b   1.000
_cell.length_c   1.000
_cell.angle_alpha   90.00
_cell.angle_beta   90.00
_cell.angle_gamma   90.00
#
_symmetry.space_group_name_H-M   'P 1'
#
loop_
_entity.id
_entity.type
_entity.pdbx_description
1 polymer ?
#
loop_
_entity_poly.entity_id
_entity_poly.type
_entity_poly.pdbx_seq_one_letter_code
_entity_poly.pdbx_strand_id
1 'polypeptide(L)'
;MSALAQGAWGTDAPPAAEVQWAYALVAALGYLPAAIEIAAATLRRTGMSTEAYLRKNATHLDPGGPGDEILGVVFGDALESLGEEARGVVQALAVLPAAGVPLEAVAAAAGKPAPSAARPLQLLVHGRLASLDQATQTYRVTPLVRAVARKDVAGDAERWDALHRGAADAMQALLFWTAAVEGRPEAAMRRRVACEVFAALDIAPFRDGARGGGVLARALVDACTVLDLGLPTEVQQRLLEEAARLAGDALPELGARALAALEGARRAELASKRRGTFGTLRATPAARERGRPGHRDVLRKAVRANAQRAAARSAPVEDDALRGAKELLARGALHVREGALEAAASDYGEALAAFEAAPAAGDGRGQATALLLRGDLRRRQGDLAAASRDLERALSVFRAASDRTGEAMGLLARGNLRLDQDDAQGAASDYGCALTLLRTCRDRPGEANVLKVRGDLFFREGDLAGAARDYDRALYILEGVEERVLSQLRSPPSGAEERRRASARAAREILPQAELLRALGCEQTHARTWQARGDLRLRERQTALAARDYGNAILLYRDSGDRRGEAAALKARGDLRRERGALPGAERDYEDALRLFEALGDGAGQAAVLKARADLRCERGDTAGAALDYTRALALFDATGDPAGQTSVKSVLTSISHREDSPRPATAAVPR
;
A
#
# COMPACT_ATOMS: atom_id res chain seq x y z
N MET A 1 -1.89 20.75 -27.88
CA MET A 1 -0.46 20.75 -28.27
C MET A 1 0.47 20.32 -27.14
N SER A 2 0.64 21.08 -26.04
CA SER A 2 1.50 20.66 -24.91
C SER A 2 1.12 19.28 -24.34
N ALA A 3 -0.18 18.99 -24.20
CA ALA A 3 -0.69 17.70 -23.75
C ALA A 3 -0.43 16.52 -24.71
N LEU A 4 -0.27 16.77 -26.02
CA LEU A 4 0.06 15.76 -27.03
C LEU A 4 1.58 15.57 -27.15
N ALA A 5 2.35 16.67 -27.10
CA ALA A 5 3.81 16.64 -27.12
C ALA A 5 4.40 15.91 -25.90
N GLN A 6 3.90 16.20 -24.70
CA GLN A 6 4.24 15.45 -23.47
C GLN A 6 3.76 13.98 -23.52
N GLY A 7 2.85 13.66 -24.44
CA GLY A 7 2.20 12.37 -24.50
C GLY A 7 2.94 11.29 -25.29
N ALA A 8 3.67 11.67 -26.33
CA ALA A 8 4.43 10.72 -27.15
C ALA A 8 5.95 10.75 -26.84
N TRP A 9 6.49 11.82 -26.24
CA TRP A 9 7.94 12.07 -26.19
C TRP A 9 8.51 12.43 -24.81
N GLY A 10 7.69 12.55 -23.76
CA GLY A 10 8.18 13.03 -22.47
C GLY A 10 8.67 14.49 -22.55
N THR A 11 9.84 14.80 -21.98
CA THR A 11 10.43 16.15 -21.98
C THR A 11 11.23 16.49 -23.25
N ASP A 12 11.38 15.55 -24.19
CA ASP A 12 12.13 15.76 -25.43
C ASP A 12 11.27 16.43 -26.50
N ALA A 13 11.90 17.28 -27.33
CA ALA A 13 11.21 17.97 -28.40
C ALA A 13 10.78 16.99 -29.51
N PRO A 14 9.49 16.94 -29.89
CA PRO A 14 9.02 16.02 -30.92
C PRO A 14 9.60 16.36 -32.31
N PRO A 15 9.84 15.36 -33.18
CA PRO A 15 10.24 15.59 -34.57
C PRO A 15 9.23 16.49 -35.30
N ALA A 16 9.70 17.33 -36.23
CA ALA A 16 8.83 18.28 -36.96
C ALA A 16 7.64 17.61 -37.68
N ALA A 17 7.80 16.38 -38.17
CA ALA A 17 6.73 15.60 -38.79
C ALA A 17 5.62 15.18 -37.80
N GLU A 18 5.98 14.87 -36.55
CA GLU A 18 5.02 14.52 -35.50
C GLU A 18 4.22 15.74 -35.01
N VAL A 19 4.84 16.93 -35.03
CA VAL A 19 4.13 18.19 -34.75
C VAL A 19 3.00 18.41 -35.77
N GLN A 20 3.25 18.12 -37.06
CA GLN A 20 2.23 18.23 -38.11
C GLN A 20 1.09 17.22 -37.91
N TRP A 21 1.41 15.97 -37.56
CA TRP A 21 0.40 14.97 -37.24
C TRP A 21 -0.42 15.32 -36.00
N ALA A 22 0.19 15.95 -34.98
CA ALA A 22 -0.54 16.45 -33.82
C ALA A 22 -1.53 17.57 -34.19
N TYR A 23 -1.18 18.46 -35.11
CA TYR A 23 -2.12 19.45 -35.64
C TYR A 23 -3.26 18.80 -36.42
N ALA A 24 -2.94 17.81 -37.28
CA ALA A 24 -3.94 17.07 -38.05
C ALA A 24 -4.92 16.31 -37.14
N LEU A 25 -4.42 15.69 -36.07
CA LEU A 25 -5.26 15.02 -35.08
C LEU A 25 -6.16 16.01 -34.33
N VAL A 26 -5.63 17.15 -33.87
CA VAL A 26 -6.45 18.18 -33.20
C VAL A 26 -7.59 18.69 -34.10
N ALA A 27 -7.30 18.88 -35.39
CA ALA A 27 -8.31 19.26 -36.38
C ALA A 27 -9.34 18.13 -36.58
N ALA A 28 -8.90 16.87 -36.71
CA ALA A 28 -9.78 15.71 -36.84
C ALA A 28 -10.69 15.48 -35.61
N LEU A 29 -10.27 15.96 -34.45
CA LEU A 29 -11.05 15.93 -33.21
C LEU A 29 -11.99 17.15 -33.04
N GLY A 30 -12.16 17.97 -34.09
CA GLY A 30 -13.07 19.12 -34.07
C GLY A 30 -12.70 20.17 -33.01
N TYR A 31 -11.43 20.22 -32.60
CA TYR A 31 -10.95 21.07 -31.51
C TYR A 31 -11.63 20.85 -30.15
N LEU A 32 -12.29 19.72 -29.94
CA LEU A 32 -12.99 19.39 -28.69
C LEU A 32 -11.96 19.11 -27.58
N PRO A 33 -11.90 19.91 -26.50
CA PRO A 33 -10.88 19.74 -25.45
C PRO A 33 -10.91 18.35 -24.82
N ALA A 34 -12.11 17.81 -24.55
CA ALA A 34 -12.27 16.48 -23.97
C ALA A 34 -11.77 15.37 -24.91
N ALA A 35 -12.08 15.44 -26.21
CA ALA A 35 -11.61 14.47 -27.19
C ALA A 35 -10.08 14.50 -27.33
N ILE A 36 -9.49 15.70 -27.35
CA ILE A 36 -8.03 15.88 -27.40
C ILE A 36 -7.36 15.31 -26.15
N GLU A 37 -7.91 15.55 -24.96
CA GLU A 37 -7.35 15.04 -23.71
C GLU A 37 -7.40 13.51 -23.62
N ILE A 38 -8.52 12.90 -24.03
CA ILE A 38 -8.68 11.45 -24.03
C ILE A 38 -7.76 10.82 -25.08
N ALA A 39 -7.73 11.36 -26.31
CA ALA A 39 -6.84 10.87 -27.36
C ALA A 39 -5.36 10.96 -26.93
N ALA A 40 -4.95 12.07 -26.34
CA ALA A 40 -3.60 12.24 -25.80
C ALA A 40 -3.28 11.24 -24.68
N ALA A 41 -4.26 10.93 -23.81
CA ALA A 41 -4.11 9.92 -22.77
C ALA A 41 -4.01 8.49 -23.35
N THR A 42 -4.77 8.19 -24.40
CA THR A 42 -4.73 6.90 -25.11
C THR A 42 -3.40 6.69 -25.83
N LEU A 43 -2.89 7.71 -26.53
CA LEU A 43 -1.57 7.70 -27.17
C LEU A 43 -0.45 7.44 -26.15
N ARG A 44 -0.47 8.15 -25.01
CA ARG A 44 0.48 7.95 -23.89
C ARG A 44 0.54 6.52 -23.41
N ARG A 45 -0.63 5.91 -23.25
CA ARG A 45 -0.75 4.60 -22.61
C ARG A 45 -0.44 3.46 -23.58
N THR A 46 -0.79 3.61 -24.86
CA THR A 46 -0.52 2.61 -25.90
C THR A 46 0.86 2.73 -26.52
N GLY A 47 1.50 3.90 -26.44
CA GLY A 47 2.76 4.20 -27.15
C GLY A 47 2.58 4.34 -28.67
N MET A 48 1.34 4.44 -29.15
CA MET A 48 1.04 4.62 -30.58
C MET A 48 1.46 6.02 -31.05
N SER A 49 1.98 6.13 -32.27
CA SER A 49 2.30 7.43 -32.88
C SER A 49 1.02 8.18 -33.27
N THR A 50 1.11 9.51 -33.36
CA THR A 50 -0.04 10.34 -33.72
C THR A 50 -0.55 10.01 -35.13
N GLU A 51 0.38 9.71 -36.04
CA GLU A 51 0.11 9.27 -37.42
C GLU A 51 -0.66 7.94 -37.46
N ALA A 52 -0.21 6.94 -36.69
CA ALA A 52 -0.85 5.62 -36.66
C ALA A 52 -2.27 5.70 -36.09
N TYR A 53 -2.47 6.52 -35.05
CA TYR A 53 -3.78 6.73 -34.45
C TYR A 53 -4.76 7.45 -35.39
N LEU A 54 -4.28 8.48 -36.10
CA LEU A 54 -5.10 9.18 -37.09
C LEU A 54 -5.46 8.26 -38.25
N ARG A 55 -4.53 7.42 -38.72
CA ARG A 55 -4.83 6.41 -39.76
C ARG A 55 -5.83 5.36 -39.31
N LYS A 56 -5.71 4.85 -38.08
CA LYS A 56 -6.68 3.90 -37.50
C LYS A 56 -8.11 4.47 -37.54
N ASN A 57 -8.24 5.76 -37.27
CA ASN A 57 -9.54 6.42 -37.09
C ASN A 57 -9.96 7.31 -38.26
N ALA A 58 -9.26 7.29 -39.39
CA ALA A 58 -9.49 8.20 -40.51
C ALA A 58 -10.90 8.10 -41.12
N THR A 59 -11.50 6.91 -41.05
CA THR A 59 -12.87 6.64 -41.55
C THR A 59 -13.97 6.94 -40.53
N HIS A 60 -13.59 7.20 -39.27
CA HIS A 60 -14.52 7.37 -38.14
C HIS A 60 -14.49 8.79 -37.56
N LEU A 61 -13.40 9.54 -37.76
CA LEU A 61 -13.29 10.94 -37.35
C LEU A 61 -13.72 11.87 -38.48
N ASP A 62 -14.89 12.49 -38.33
CA ASP A 62 -15.34 13.60 -39.17
C ASP A 62 -15.12 14.94 -38.43
N PRO A 63 -14.18 15.80 -38.88
CA PRO A 63 -13.94 17.11 -38.28
C PRO A 63 -15.16 18.03 -38.26
N GLY A 64 -16.09 17.85 -39.21
CA GLY A 64 -17.33 18.61 -39.33
C GLY A 64 -18.55 17.94 -38.68
N GLY A 65 -18.36 16.74 -38.13
CA GLY A 65 -19.40 15.92 -37.51
C GLY A 65 -19.79 16.40 -36.11
N PRO A 66 -20.89 15.88 -35.55
CA PRO A 66 -21.34 16.23 -34.22
C PRO A 66 -20.35 15.71 -33.14
N GLY A 67 -20.10 16.54 -32.13
CA GLY A 67 -18.99 16.31 -31.19
C GLY A 67 -19.13 15.07 -30.30
N ASP A 68 -20.34 14.51 -30.14
CA ASP A 68 -20.60 13.25 -29.45
C ASP A 68 -20.18 12.02 -30.28
N GLU A 69 -20.21 12.10 -31.62
CA GLU A 69 -19.68 11.06 -32.50
C GLU A 69 -18.15 11.03 -32.46
N ILE A 70 -17.50 12.20 -32.58
CA ILE A 70 -16.05 12.35 -32.43
C ILE A 70 -15.60 11.83 -31.06
N LEU A 71 -16.30 12.24 -29.99
CA LEU A 71 -15.99 11.77 -28.65
C LEU A 71 -16.26 10.28 -28.49
N GLY A 72 -17.29 9.73 -29.15
CA GLY A 72 -17.62 8.31 -29.17
C GLY A 72 -16.47 7.45 -29.70
N VAL A 73 -15.83 7.88 -30.78
CA VAL A 73 -14.67 7.19 -31.38
C VAL A 73 -13.49 7.17 -30.39
N VAL A 74 -13.12 8.33 -29.84
CA VAL A 74 -11.99 8.44 -28.90
C VAL A 74 -12.28 7.73 -27.56
N PHE A 75 -13.54 7.77 -27.11
CA PHE A 75 -14.00 7.05 -25.93
C PHE A 75 -13.94 5.53 -26.13
N GLY A 76 -14.35 5.03 -27.30
CA GLY A 76 -14.25 3.62 -27.69
C GLY A 76 -12.81 3.14 -27.66
N ASP A 77 -11.89 3.87 -28.30
CA ASP A 77 -10.46 3.58 -28.28
C ASP A 77 -9.88 3.59 -26.86
N ALA A 78 -10.28 4.56 -26.03
CA ALA A 78 -9.84 4.63 -24.65
C ALA A 78 -10.35 3.42 -23.86
N LEU A 79 -11.59 2.96 -24.06
CA LEU A 79 -12.12 1.79 -23.37
C LEU A 79 -11.53 0.47 -23.86
N GLU A 80 -11.34 0.30 -25.18
CA GLU A 80 -10.67 -0.87 -25.77
C GLU A 80 -9.32 -1.13 -25.09
N SER A 81 -8.65 -0.05 -24.77
CA SER A 81 -7.29 -0.06 -24.30
C SER A 81 -7.17 -0.02 -22.75
N LEU A 82 -8.22 0.38 -22.03
CA LEU A 82 -8.33 0.29 -20.57
C LEU A 82 -8.97 -1.03 -20.09
N GLY A 83 -9.68 -1.74 -20.97
CA GLY A 83 -10.29 -3.05 -20.72
C GLY A 83 -11.74 -3.01 -20.18
N GLU A 84 -12.40 -4.17 -20.17
CA GLU A 84 -13.81 -4.32 -19.77
C GLU A 84 -14.11 -3.87 -18.34
N GLU A 85 -13.14 -4.01 -17.43
CA GLU A 85 -13.34 -3.58 -16.04
C GLU A 85 -13.49 -2.06 -15.92
N ALA A 86 -12.71 -1.29 -16.70
CA ALA A 86 -12.84 0.16 -16.77
C ALA A 86 -14.14 0.57 -17.47
N ARG A 87 -14.55 -0.17 -18.51
CA ARG A 87 -15.84 0.02 -19.19
C ARG A 87 -17.01 -0.12 -18.22
N GLY A 88 -17.08 -1.21 -17.45
CA GLY A 88 -18.15 -1.42 -16.46
C GLY A 88 -18.21 -0.30 -15.41
N VAL A 89 -17.06 0.18 -14.96
CA VAL A 89 -16.97 1.23 -13.92
C VAL A 89 -17.35 2.62 -14.46
N VAL A 90 -16.96 2.99 -15.69
CA VAL A 90 -17.38 4.29 -16.26
C VAL A 90 -18.87 4.31 -16.57
N GLN A 91 -19.43 3.17 -16.98
CA GLN A 91 -20.88 3.00 -17.20
C GLN A 91 -21.65 3.13 -15.87
N ALA A 92 -21.16 2.49 -14.79
CA ALA A 92 -21.69 2.67 -13.44
C ALA A 92 -21.65 4.14 -12.99
N LEU A 93 -20.53 4.84 -13.23
CA LEU A 93 -20.39 6.26 -12.90
C LEU A 93 -21.28 7.16 -13.77
N ALA A 94 -21.66 6.72 -14.97
CA ALA A 94 -22.52 7.45 -15.90
C ALA A 94 -24.01 7.37 -15.52
N VAL A 95 -24.47 6.29 -14.89
CA VAL A 95 -25.86 6.18 -14.40
C VAL A 95 -26.06 6.87 -13.05
N LEU A 96 -24.98 7.16 -12.32
CA LEU A 96 -25.01 7.88 -11.05
C LEU A 96 -25.22 9.41 -11.23
N PRO A 97 -25.64 10.13 -10.16
CA PRO A 97 -25.81 11.59 -10.19
C PRO A 97 -24.55 12.34 -10.65
N ALA A 98 -24.71 13.56 -11.16
CA ALA A 98 -23.58 14.40 -11.63
C ALA A 98 -22.66 14.93 -10.53
N ALA A 99 -23.11 14.82 -9.27
CA ALA A 99 -22.33 15.18 -8.10
C ALA A 99 -21.11 14.25 -7.93
N GLY A 100 -20.15 14.68 -7.12
CA GLY A 100 -19.00 13.85 -6.77
C GLY A 100 -19.44 12.59 -6.03
N VAL A 101 -19.11 11.41 -6.57
CA VAL A 101 -19.49 10.12 -5.99
C VAL A 101 -18.27 9.45 -5.34
N PRO A 102 -18.33 9.00 -4.07
CA PRO A 102 -17.21 8.31 -3.42
C PRO A 102 -17.01 6.90 -3.98
N LEU A 103 -15.80 6.34 -3.83
CA LEU A 103 -15.41 5.02 -4.32
C LEU A 103 -16.42 3.92 -3.97
N GLU A 104 -16.91 3.90 -2.74
CA GLU A 104 -17.82 2.87 -2.22
C GLU A 104 -19.15 2.86 -2.98
N ALA A 105 -19.67 4.03 -3.34
CA ALA A 105 -20.90 4.15 -4.11
C ALA A 105 -20.67 3.78 -5.59
N VAL A 106 -19.52 4.13 -6.16
CA VAL A 106 -19.19 3.71 -7.54
C VAL A 106 -19.00 2.20 -7.63
N ALA A 107 -18.36 1.59 -6.63
CA ALA A 107 -18.15 0.16 -6.57
C ALA A 107 -19.48 -0.61 -6.45
N ALA A 108 -20.37 -0.15 -5.57
CA ALA A 108 -21.72 -0.68 -5.46
C ALA A 108 -22.51 -0.55 -6.78
N ALA A 109 -22.41 0.60 -7.46
CA ALA A 109 -23.02 0.77 -8.78
C ALA A 109 -22.48 -0.19 -9.85
N ALA A 110 -21.19 -0.54 -9.77
CA ALA A 110 -20.56 -1.50 -10.65
C ALA A 110 -20.80 -2.97 -10.23
N GLY A 111 -21.50 -3.22 -9.11
CA GLY A 111 -21.68 -4.56 -8.55
C GLY A 111 -20.38 -5.21 -8.07
N LYS A 112 -19.40 -4.40 -7.64
CA LYS A 112 -18.05 -4.84 -7.27
C LYS A 112 -17.66 -4.38 -5.86
N PRO A 113 -16.78 -5.10 -5.16
CA PRO A 113 -16.14 -4.60 -3.94
C PRO A 113 -15.35 -3.31 -4.19
N ALA A 114 -15.32 -2.41 -3.21
CA ALA A 114 -14.59 -1.13 -3.31
C ALA A 114 -13.11 -1.27 -3.72
N PRO A 115 -12.32 -2.23 -3.20
CA PRO A 115 -10.94 -2.43 -3.64
C PRO A 115 -10.83 -2.81 -5.12
N SER A 116 -11.77 -3.61 -5.62
CA SER A 116 -11.80 -4.08 -7.01
C SER A 116 -12.18 -2.97 -8.00
N ALA A 117 -12.92 -1.95 -7.55
CA ALA A 117 -13.27 -0.79 -8.37
C ALA A 117 -12.18 0.30 -8.37
N ALA A 118 -11.26 0.30 -7.39
CA ALA A 118 -10.26 1.36 -7.21
C ALA A 118 -9.28 1.45 -8.39
N ARG A 119 -8.74 0.32 -8.86
CA ARG A 119 -7.79 0.29 -9.98
C ARG A 119 -8.46 0.73 -11.30
N PRO A 120 -9.64 0.19 -11.70
CA PRO A 120 -10.37 0.69 -12.87
C PRO A 120 -10.70 2.19 -12.77
N LEU A 121 -11.10 2.71 -11.60
CA LEU A 121 -11.34 4.14 -11.41
C LEU A 121 -10.08 4.98 -11.63
N GLN A 122 -8.94 4.55 -11.09
CA GLN A 122 -7.68 5.22 -11.34
C GLN A 122 -7.33 5.20 -12.83
N LEU A 123 -7.53 4.08 -13.52
CA LEU A 123 -7.32 3.97 -14.96
C LEU A 123 -8.21 4.94 -15.76
N LEU A 124 -9.48 5.10 -15.37
CA LEU A 124 -10.38 6.09 -15.97
C LEU A 124 -9.94 7.54 -15.72
N VAL A 125 -9.41 7.84 -14.52
CA VAL A 125 -8.87 9.17 -14.21
C VAL A 125 -7.62 9.47 -15.04
N HIS A 126 -6.69 8.51 -15.16
CA HIS A 126 -5.51 8.67 -16.01
C HIS A 126 -5.86 8.76 -17.50
N GLY A 127 -6.91 8.03 -17.91
CA GLY A 127 -7.47 8.05 -19.27
C GLY A 127 -8.34 9.27 -19.59
N ARG A 128 -8.51 10.23 -18.65
CA ARG A 128 -9.34 11.43 -18.81
C ARG A 128 -10.83 11.14 -19.05
N LEU A 129 -11.30 9.96 -18.67
CA LEU A 129 -12.71 9.55 -18.71
C LEU A 129 -13.45 9.89 -17.40
N ALA A 130 -12.72 10.08 -16.30
CA ALA A 130 -13.24 10.55 -15.03
C ALA A 130 -12.27 11.56 -14.38
N SER A 131 -12.75 12.32 -13.41
CA SER A 131 -11.92 13.20 -12.57
C SER A 131 -12.07 12.81 -11.10
N LEU A 132 -10.99 12.98 -10.33
CA LEU A 132 -10.96 12.78 -8.88
C LEU A 132 -10.78 14.14 -8.20
N ASP A 133 -11.72 14.49 -7.34
CA ASP A 133 -11.58 15.60 -6.41
C ASP A 133 -10.83 15.11 -5.17
N GLN A 134 -9.58 15.54 -5.01
CA GLN A 134 -8.71 15.10 -3.93
C GLN A 134 -9.17 15.59 -2.55
N ALA A 135 -9.85 16.73 -2.46
CA ALA A 135 -10.32 17.27 -1.19
C ALA A 135 -11.48 16.44 -0.63
N THR A 136 -12.27 15.88 -1.52
CA THR A 136 -13.52 15.19 -1.18
C THR A 136 -13.44 13.68 -1.38
N GLN A 137 -12.38 13.20 -2.04
CA GLN A 137 -12.17 11.81 -2.47
C GLN A 137 -13.37 11.28 -3.28
N THR A 138 -13.90 12.15 -4.16
CA THR A 138 -15.05 11.83 -5.00
C THR A 138 -14.71 11.87 -6.49
N TYR A 139 -15.41 11.03 -7.26
CA TYR A 139 -15.22 10.88 -8.68
C TYR A 139 -16.36 11.53 -9.47
N ARG A 140 -16.03 12.16 -10.60
CA ARG A 140 -17.00 12.76 -11.53
C ARG A 140 -16.68 12.39 -12.97
N VAL A 141 -17.70 12.44 -13.81
CA VAL A 141 -17.61 12.27 -15.26
C VAL A 141 -18.23 13.49 -15.93
N THR A 142 -17.64 13.96 -17.03
CA THR A 142 -18.17 15.11 -17.77
C THR A 142 -19.52 14.76 -18.41
N PRO A 143 -20.42 15.75 -18.65
CA PRO A 143 -21.72 15.48 -19.26
C PRO A 143 -21.63 14.74 -20.61
N LEU A 144 -20.62 15.10 -21.41
CA LEU A 144 -20.32 14.51 -22.71
C LEU A 144 -19.88 13.04 -22.58
N VAL A 145 -18.92 12.73 -21.70
CA VAL A 145 -18.48 11.34 -21.47
C VAL A 145 -19.62 10.50 -20.89
N ARG A 146 -20.45 11.09 -20.04
CA ARG A 146 -21.65 10.44 -19.50
C ARG A 146 -22.67 10.11 -20.59
N ALA A 147 -22.92 11.02 -21.53
CA ALA A 147 -23.85 10.78 -22.64
C ALA A 147 -23.37 9.62 -23.52
N VAL A 148 -22.08 9.60 -23.87
CA VAL A 148 -21.46 8.51 -24.65
C VAL A 148 -21.51 7.19 -23.88
N ALA A 149 -21.13 7.16 -22.61
CA ALA A 149 -21.16 5.95 -21.79
C ALA A 149 -22.57 5.38 -21.58
N ARG A 150 -23.62 6.23 -21.57
CA ARG A 150 -25.01 5.77 -21.54
C ARG A 150 -25.44 5.20 -22.88
N LYS A 151 -25.07 5.83 -24.00
CA LYS A 151 -25.36 5.35 -25.35
C LYS A 151 -24.74 3.97 -25.61
N ASP A 152 -23.53 3.74 -25.07
CA ASP A 152 -22.80 2.46 -25.13
C ASP A 152 -23.55 1.30 -24.45
N VAL A 153 -24.39 1.57 -23.43
CA VAL A 153 -25.17 0.54 -22.72
C VAL A 153 -26.63 0.49 -23.14
N ALA A 154 -27.16 1.55 -23.76
CA ALA A 154 -28.57 1.64 -24.13
C ALA A 154 -29.04 0.55 -25.11
N GLY A 155 -28.12 -0.13 -25.81
CA GLY A 155 -28.41 -1.26 -26.68
C GLY A 155 -28.57 -2.62 -25.98
N ASP A 156 -28.24 -2.71 -24.68
CA ASP A 156 -28.29 -3.94 -23.87
C ASP A 156 -29.21 -3.73 -22.68
N ALA A 157 -30.46 -4.18 -22.81
CA ALA A 157 -31.50 -3.98 -21.81
C ALA A 157 -31.17 -4.64 -20.46
N GLU A 158 -30.51 -5.82 -20.48
CA GLU A 158 -30.16 -6.55 -19.26
C GLU A 158 -29.05 -5.82 -18.48
N ARG A 159 -28.02 -5.36 -19.20
CA ARG A 159 -26.93 -4.56 -18.63
C ARG A 159 -27.40 -3.19 -18.16
N TRP A 160 -28.32 -2.57 -18.89
CA TRP A 160 -28.95 -1.31 -18.49
C TRP A 160 -29.73 -1.46 -17.18
N ASP A 161 -30.54 -2.50 -17.04
CA ASP A 161 -31.29 -2.78 -15.81
C ASP A 161 -30.38 -3.15 -14.63
N ALA A 162 -29.29 -3.88 -14.88
CA ALA A 162 -28.29 -4.21 -13.86
C ALA A 162 -27.59 -2.96 -13.29
N LEU A 163 -27.22 -2.01 -14.15
CA LEU A 163 -26.63 -0.74 -13.73
C LEU A 163 -27.60 0.13 -12.91
N HIS A 164 -28.89 0.12 -13.25
CA HIS A 164 -29.90 0.82 -12.46
C HIS A 164 -30.09 0.17 -11.10
N ARG A 165 -30.14 -1.17 -11.00
CA ARG A 165 -30.13 -1.86 -9.70
C ARG A 165 -28.90 -1.49 -8.87
N GLY A 166 -27.71 -1.52 -9.47
CA GLY A 166 -26.48 -1.11 -8.80
C GLY A 166 -26.50 0.35 -8.35
N ALA A 167 -27.12 1.26 -9.12
CA ALA A 167 -27.25 2.67 -8.73
C ALA A 167 -28.14 2.84 -7.48
N ALA A 168 -29.14 1.98 -7.26
CA ALA A 168 -29.90 1.96 -6.00
C ALA A 168 -29.02 1.51 -4.82
N ASP A 169 -28.22 0.45 -5.02
CA ASP A 169 -27.26 -0.04 -4.02
C ASP A 169 -26.18 1.00 -3.70
N ALA A 170 -25.77 1.80 -4.70
CA ALA A 170 -24.84 2.90 -4.53
C ALA A 170 -25.38 4.01 -3.62
N MET A 171 -26.67 4.35 -3.73
CA MET A 171 -27.30 5.32 -2.82
C MET A 171 -27.32 4.79 -1.38
N GLN A 172 -27.51 3.49 -1.20
CA GLN A 172 -27.42 2.87 0.11
C GLN A 172 -25.98 2.85 0.65
N ALA A 173 -25.00 2.49 -0.19
CA ALA A 173 -23.57 2.51 0.14
C ALA A 173 -23.09 3.91 0.56
N LEU A 174 -23.59 4.96 -0.10
CA LEU A 174 -23.33 6.35 0.26
C LEU A 174 -23.83 6.70 1.67
N LEU A 175 -25.01 6.21 2.07
CA LEU A 175 -25.52 6.40 3.43
C LEU A 175 -24.67 5.67 4.47
N PHE A 176 -24.18 4.48 4.16
CA PHE A 176 -23.23 3.78 5.06
C PHE A 176 -21.89 4.51 5.18
N TRP A 177 -21.36 5.00 4.05
CA TRP A 177 -20.12 5.78 4.00
C TRP A 177 -20.20 7.07 4.83
N THR A 178 -21.36 7.74 4.84
CA THR A 178 -21.60 8.91 5.71
C THR A 178 -21.77 8.54 7.18
N ALA A 179 -22.55 7.50 7.48
CA ALA A 179 -22.82 7.06 8.84
C ALA A 179 -21.56 6.56 9.58
N ALA A 180 -20.60 5.97 8.86
CA ALA A 180 -19.40 5.36 9.42
C ALA A 180 -18.49 6.34 10.20
N VAL A 181 -18.58 7.63 9.90
CA VAL A 181 -17.73 8.67 10.51
C VAL A 181 -18.49 9.60 11.45
N GLU A 182 -19.73 9.27 11.82
CA GLU A 182 -20.49 10.08 12.76
C GLU A 182 -19.75 10.30 14.09
N GLY A 183 -19.57 11.57 14.47
CA GLY A 183 -18.77 11.97 15.63
C GLY A 183 -17.27 12.17 15.36
N ARG A 184 -16.81 11.99 14.11
CA ARG A 184 -15.44 12.31 13.66
C ARG A 184 -15.42 13.65 12.90
N PRO A 185 -14.26 14.32 12.79
CA PRO A 185 -14.14 15.62 12.09
C PRO A 185 -14.59 15.57 10.62
N GLU A 186 -14.46 14.42 9.95
CA GLU A 186 -14.84 14.23 8.55
C GLU A 186 -16.37 14.17 8.31
N ALA A 187 -17.19 14.02 9.35
CA ALA A 187 -18.62 13.79 9.22
C ALA A 187 -19.35 14.91 8.45
N ALA A 188 -18.98 16.17 8.71
CA ALA A 188 -19.58 17.33 8.05
C ALA A 188 -19.34 17.29 6.53
N MET A 189 -18.14 16.90 6.14
CA MET A 189 -17.74 16.79 4.74
C MET A 189 -18.51 15.67 4.03
N ARG A 190 -18.58 14.48 4.64
CA ARG A 190 -19.30 13.34 4.05
C ARG A 190 -20.81 13.60 3.94
N ARG A 191 -21.41 14.26 4.94
CA ARG A 191 -22.82 14.69 4.88
C ARG A 191 -23.08 15.66 3.73
N ARG A 192 -22.18 16.62 3.51
CA ARG A 192 -22.29 17.55 2.37
C ARG A 192 -22.27 16.82 1.03
N VAL A 193 -21.32 15.91 0.84
CA VAL A 193 -21.23 15.10 -0.38
C VAL A 193 -22.51 14.29 -0.60
N ALA A 194 -22.99 13.61 0.43
CA ALA A 194 -24.23 12.85 0.30
C ALA A 194 -25.44 13.73 0.01
N CYS A 195 -25.54 14.90 0.65
CA CYS A 195 -26.60 15.88 0.35
C CYS A 195 -26.57 16.30 -1.12
N GLU A 196 -25.40 16.60 -1.68
CA GLU A 196 -25.25 16.98 -3.10
C GLU A 196 -25.67 15.84 -4.04
N VAL A 197 -25.29 14.59 -3.73
CA VAL A 197 -25.65 13.42 -4.54
C VAL A 197 -27.15 13.12 -4.50
N PHE A 198 -27.77 13.11 -3.31
CA PHE A 198 -29.22 12.86 -3.18
C PHE A 198 -30.06 13.99 -3.77
N ALA A 199 -29.61 15.24 -3.72
CA ALA A 199 -30.29 16.37 -4.35
C ALA A 199 -30.29 16.26 -5.89
N ALA A 200 -29.19 15.78 -6.45
CA ALA A 200 -28.98 15.61 -7.89
C ALA A 200 -29.48 14.27 -8.46
N LEU A 201 -30.09 13.41 -7.63
CA LEU A 201 -30.57 12.09 -8.06
C LEU A 201 -31.80 12.21 -8.98
N ASP A 202 -31.71 11.57 -10.14
CA ASP A 202 -32.85 11.34 -11.02
C ASP A 202 -33.47 9.97 -10.73
N ILE A 203 -34.74 9.98 -10.33
CA ILE A 203 -35.49 8.80 -9.87
C ILE A 203 -36.33 8.22 -11.01
N ALA A 204 -36.55 8.97 -12.11
CA ALA A 204 -37.38 8.53 -13.22
C ALA A 204 -37.01 7.12 -13.75
N PRO A 205 -35.73 6.74 -13.85
CA PRO A 205 -35.36 5.41 -14.32
C PRO A 205 -35.77 4.25 -13.40
N PHE A 206 -36.08 4.50 -12.12
CA PHE A 206 -36.33 3.45 -11.12
C PHE A 206 -37.81 3.14 -10.88
N ARG A 207 -38.71 3.84 -11.57
CA ARG A 207 -40.17 3.74 -11.38
C ARG A 207 -40.74 2.41 -11.87
N ASP A 208 -40.03 1.72 -12.75
CA ASP A 208 -40.35 0.36 -13.19
C ASP A 208 -39.78 -0.63 -12.17
N GLY A 209 -40.64 -1.35 -11.44
CA GLY A 209 -40.27 -2.14 -10.24
C GLY A 209 -39.14 -3.16 -10.37
N ALA A 210 -38.71 -3.51 -11.59
CA ALA A 210 -37.58 -4.40 -11.87
C ALA A 210 -36.18 -3.81 -11.56
N ARG A 211 -36.07 -2.49 -11.29
CA ARG A 211 -34.80 -1.75 -11.22
C ARG A 211 -34.31 -1.41 -9.81
N GLY A 212 -34.68 -2.21 -8.80
CA GLY A 212 -34.20 -2.00 -7.42
C GLY A 212 -34.91 -0.89 -6.66
N GLY A 213 -36.12 -0.51 -7.10
CA GLY A 213 -36.92 0.58 -6.51
C GLY A 213 -37.14 0.47 -5.00
N GLY A 214 -37.26 -0.75 -4.45
CA GLY A 214 -37.39 -0.96 -3.00
C GLY A 214 -36.13 -0.60 -2.20
N VAL A 215 -34.94 -0.91 -2.73
CA VAL A 215 -33.65 -0.54 -2.11
C VAL A 215 -33.50 0.97 -2.13
N LEU A 216 -33.82 1.60 -3.27
CA LEU A 216 -33.77 3.04 -3.41
C LEU A 216 -34.79 3.73 -2.50
N ALA A 217 -36.04 3.25 -2.44
CA ALA A 217 -37.06 3.77 -1.53
C ALA A 217 -36.58 3.77 -0.08
N ARG A 218 -35.90 2.69 0.33
CA ARG A 218 -35.34 2.61 1.68
C ARG A 218 -34.22 3.63 1.91
N ALA A 219 -33.30 3.76 0.95
CA ALA A 219 -32.23 4.75 1.01
C ALA A 219 -32.79 6.18 1.09
N LEU A 220 -33.81 6.51 0.30
CA LEU A 220 -34.44 7.83 0.32
C LEU A 220 -35.10 8.16 1.67
N VAL A 221 -35.82 7.21 2.27
CA VAL A 221 -36.41 7.38 3.61
C VAL A 221 -35.32 7.56 4.66
N ASP A 222 -34.28 6.73 4.64
CA ASP A 222 -33.21 6.77 5.64
C ASP A 222 -32.36 8.06 5.49
N ALA A 223 -32.15 8.55 4.27
CA ALA A 223 -31.50 9.84 4.00
C ALA A 223 -32.26 11.03 4.62
N CYS A 224 -33.60 10.99 4.53
CA CYS A 224 -34.46 12.08 4.99
C CYS A 224 -34.80 12.02 6.49
N THR A 225 -34.67 10.86 7.14
CA THR A 225 -35.16 10.65 8.52
C THR A 225 -34.09 10.23 9.51
N VAL A 226 -33.08 9.47 9.09
CA VAL A 226 -32.09 8.85 9.99
C VAL A 226 -30.80 9.68 10.07
N LEU A 227 -30.27 10.08 8.92
CA LEU A 227 -28.97 10.78 8.84
C LEU A 227 -29.10 12.30 8.90
N ASP A 228 -30.30 12.85 8.65
CA ASP A 228 -30.60 14.29 8.60
C ASP A 228 -29.50 15.06 7.83
N LEU A 229 -29.37 14.73 6.54
CA LEU A 229 -28.32 15.25 5.66
C LEU A 229 -28.36 16.77 5.46
N GLY A 230 -29.38 17.46 5.99
CA GLY A 230 -29.58 18.90 5.80
C GLY A 230 -30.11 19.24 4.41
N LEU A 231 -30.90 18.33 3.80
CA LEU A 231 -31.53 18.55 2.50
C LEU A 231 -32.47 19.76 2.55
N PRO A 232 -32.53 20.57 1.48
CA PRO A 232 -33.55 21.61 1.35
C PRO A 232 -34.96 21.00 1.49
N THR A 233 -35.87 21.70 2.16
CA THR A 233 -37.23 21.20 2.47
C THR A 233 -37.96 20.68 1.23
N GLU A 234 -37.86 21.40 0.12
CA GLU A 234 -38.48 21.04 -1.16
C GLU A 234 -37.90 19.74 -1.72
N VAL A 235 -36.57 19.56 -1.61
CA VAL A 235 -35.88 18.33 -2.02
C VAL A 235 -36.27 17.17 -1.11
N GLN A 236 -36.31 17.39 0.21
CA GLN A 236 -36.70 16.37 1.18
C GLN A 236 -38.15 15.89 0.96
N GLN A 237 -39.09 16.80 0.70
CA GLN A 237 -40.47 16.46 0.37
C GLN A 237 -40.55 15.66 -0.93
N ARG A 238 -39.87 16.12 -2.00
CA ARG A 238 -39.79 15.39 -3.27
C ARG A 238 -39.28 13.96 -3.10
N LEU A 239 -38.17 13.78 -2.37
CA LEU A 239 -37.57 12.46 -2.17
C LEU A 239 -38.47 11.52 -1.34
N LEU A 240 -39.19 12.04 -0.35
CA LEU A 240 -40.14 11.25 0.46
C LEU A 240 -41.40 10.86 -0.34
N GLU A 241 -41.90 11.75 -1.20
CA GLU A 241 -43.00 11.44 -2.13
C GLU A 241 -42.60 10.34 -3.12
N GLU A 242 -41.41 10.45 -3.71
CA GLU A 242 -40.89 9.42 -4.62
C GLU A 242 -40.59 8.11 -3.89
N ALA A 243 -40.12 8.15 -2.63
CA ALA A 243 -39.90 6.95 -1.84
C ALA A 243 -41.21 6.20 -1.55
N ALA A 244 -42.30 6.93 -1.26
CA ALA A 244 -43.63 6.34 -1.07
C ALA A 244 -44.15 5.69 -2.37
N ARG A 245 -43.93 6.34 -3.52
CA ARG A 245 -44.28 5.80 -4.85
C ARG A 245 -43.48 4.54 -5.19
N LEU A 246 -42.17 4.56 -4.96
CA LEU A 246 -41.28 3.42 -5.24
C LEU A 246 -41.54 2.23 -4.31
N ALA A 247 -41.98 2.47 -3.08
CA ALA A 247 -42.38 1.41 -2.16
C ALA A 247 -43.65 0.68 -2.66
N GLY A 248 -44.61 1.43 -3.20
CA GLY A 248 -45.87 0.92 -3.72
C GLY A 248 -46.61 0.00 -2.73
N ASP A 249 -47.45 -0.88 -3.26
CA ASP A 249 -48.17 -1.89 -2.45
C ASP A 249 -47.26 -3.05 -2.01
N ALA A 250 -46.07 -3.18 -2.64
CA ALA A 250 -45.11 -4.24 -2.35
C ALA A 250 -44.38 -4.05 -1.02
N LEU A 251 -44.26 -2.81 -0.52
CA LEU A 251 -43.58 -2.48 0.74
C LEU A 251 -44.44 -1.50 1.59
N PRO A 252 -45.61 -1.94 2.07
CA PRO A 252 -46.61 -1.05 2.68
C PRO A 252 -46.10 -0.36 3.96
N GLU A 253 -45.29 -1.04 4.76
CA GLU A 253 -44.68 -0.44 5.96
C GLU A 253 -43.66 0.67 5.62
N LEU A 254 -42.92 0.51 4.52
CA LEU A 254 -41.96 1.49 4.06
C LEU A 254 -42.67 2.72 3.47
N GLY A 255 -43.74 2.50 2.70
CA GLY A 255 -44.60 3.55 2.18
C GLY A 255 -45.25 4.37 3.29
N ALA A 256 -45.79 3.70 4.33
CA ALA A 256 -46.36 4.37 5.49
C ALA A 256 -45.33 5.23 6.24
N ARG A 257 -44.10 4.73 6.40
CA ARG A 257 -43.00 5.49 7.00
C ARG A 257 -42.62 6.73 6.18
N ALA A 258 -42.58 6.61 4.85
CA ALA A 258 -42.28 7.73 3.96
C ALA A 258 -43.35 8.84 4.05
N LEU A 259 -44.64 8.46 4.01
CA LEU A 259 -45.76 9.40 4.14
C LEU A 259 -45.80 10.09 5.51
N ALA A 260 -45.56 9.35 6.59
CA ALA A 260 -45.48 9.93 7.94
C ALA A 260 -44.35 10.96 8.05
N ALA A 261 -43.18 10.67 7.46
CA ALA A 261 -42.06 11.61 7.41
C ALA A 261 -42.38 12.86 6.56
N LEU A 262 -43.08 12.68 5.44
CA LEU A 262 -43.51 13.76 4.55
C LEU A 262 -44.47 14.72 5.25
N GLU A 263 -45.46 14.20 5.98
CA GLU A 263 -46.36 15.02 6.80
C GLU A 263 -45.60 15.81 7.87
N GLY A 264 -44.62 15.17 8.52
CA GLY A 264 -43.73 15.83 9.48
C GLY A 264 -42.98 17.00 8.86
N ALA A 265 -42.41 16.82 7.67
CA ALA A 265 -41.67 17.85 6.94
C ALA A 265 -42.57 19.04 6.54
N ARG A 266 -43.77 18.77 6.01
CA ARG A 266 -44.75 19.82 5.65
C ARG A 266 -45.22 20.63 6.86
N ARG A 267 -45.49 19.98 7.99
CA ARG A 267 -45.85 20.66 9.25
C ARG A 267 -44.71 21.55 9.77
N ALA A 268 -43.47 21.07 9.67
CA ALA A 268 -42.30 21.84 10.08
C ALA A 268 -42.09 23.09 9.19
N GLU A 269 -42.31 22.97 7.88
CA GLU A 269 -42.24 24.11 6.95
C GLU A 269 -43.30 25.17 7.22
N LEU A 270 -44.56 24.75 7.44
CA LEU A 270 -45.65 25.63 7.84
C LEU A 270 -45.35 26.38 9.15
N ALA A 271 -44.72 25.71 10.11
CA ALA A 271 -44.30 26.32 11.37
C ALA A 271 -43.14 27.32 11.20
N SER A 272 -42.19 27.05 10.29
CA SER A 272 -41.09 27.96 9.93
C SER A 272 -41.59 29.20 9.18
N LYS A 273 -42.50 29.03 8.21
CA LYS A 273 -43.17 30.13 7.49
C LYS A 273 -43.94 31.07 8.43
N ARG A 274 -44.62 30.52 9.45
CA ARG A 274 -45.31 31.31 10.50
C ARG A 274 -44.37 32.09 11.42
N ARG A 275 -43.10 31.71 11.52
CA ARG A 275 -42.09 32.36 12.38
C ARG A 275 -41.16 33.33 11.62
N GLY A 276 -41.40 33.57 10.32
CA GLY A 276 -40.60 34.51 9.52
C GLY A 276 -39.13 34.12 9.32
N THR A 277 -38.78 32.85 9.55
CA THR A 277 -37.41 32.34 9.38
C THR A 277 -37.29 31.63 8.04
N PHE A 278 -36.72 32.32 7.04
CA PHE A 278 -36.34 31.69 5.76
C PHE A 278 -34.92 31.14 5.86
N GLY A 279 -34.77 29.82 5.72
CA GLY A 279 -33.47 29.15 5.61
C GLY A 279 -33.40 27.83 6.38
N THR A 280 -33.35 26.72 5.65
CA THR A 280 -33.06 25.33 6.07
C THR A 280 -33.67 24.91 7.42
N LEU A 281 -34.74 24.10 7.38
CA LEU A 281 -35.29 23.42 8.54
C LEU A 281 -34.24 22.51 9.19
N ARG A 282 -33.52 23.00 10.20
CA ARG A 282 -32.93 22.10 11.20
C ARG A 282 -34.07 21.49 12.00
N ALA A 283 -34.08 20.17 12.14
CA ALA A 283 -35.03 19.44 12.96
C ALA A 283 -35.26 20.16 14.30
N THR A 284 -36.52 20.45 14.62
CA THR A 284 -36.87 21.16 15.86
C THR A 284 -36.34 20.41 17.09
N PRO A 285 -35.97 21.11 18.19
CA PRO A 285 -35.49 20.46 19.41
C PRO A 285 -36.42 19.37 19.95
N ALA A 286 -37.73 19.51 19.75
CA ALA A 286 -38.74 18.52 20.14
C ALA A 286 -38.66 17.20 19.34
N ALA A 287 -38.10 17.19 18.12
CA ALA A 287 -37.81 15.98 17.37
C ALA A 287 -36.50 15.30 17.82
N ARG A 288 -35.54 16.06 18.37
CA ARG A 288 -34.33 15.53 19.02
C ARG A 288 -34.63 14.85 20.35
N GLU A 289 -35.60 15.33 21.11
CA GLU A 289 -35.96 14.77 22.43
C GLU A 289 -36.87 13.54 22.37
N ARG A 290 -37.70 13.39 21.33
CA ARG A 290 -38.56 12.19 21.18
C ARG A 290 -37.85 10.99 20.57
N GLY A 291 -36.68 11.18 19.96
CA GLY A 291 -35.76 10.08 19.66
C GLY A 291 -35.10 9.62 20.94
N ARG A 292 -35.78 8.73 21.70
CA ARG A 292 -35.22 8.13 22.93
C ARG A 292 -33.74 7.77 22.74
N PRO A 293 -32.85 7.98 23.72
CA PRO A 293 -31.42 7.66 23.61
C PRO A 293 -31.13 6.24 23.09
N GLY A 294 -32.03 5.29 23.38
CA GLY A 294 -31.99 3.94 22.84
C GLY A 294 -32.18 3.83 21.33
N HIS A 295 -32.82 4.75 20.62
CA HIS A 295 -33.05 4.63 19.16
C HIS A 295 -31.78 4.93 18.34
N ARG A 296 -30.92 5.85 18.79
CA ARG A 296 -29.59 6.09 18.18
C ARG A 296 -28.64 4.92 18.43
N ASP A 297 -28.71 4.29 19.60
CA ASP A 297 -27.91 3.11 19.91
C ASP A 297 -28.48 1.82 19.29
N VAL A 298 -29.80 1.72 19.14
CA VAL A 298 -30.48 0.69 18.35
C VAL A 298 -30.19 0.88 16.86
N LEU A 299 -30.07 2.11 16.35
CA LEU A 299 -29.61 2.39 14.98
C LEU A 299 -28.12 2.13 14.81
N ARG A 300 -27.24 2.48 15.76
CA ARG A 300 -25.82 2.07 15.72
C ARG A 300 -25.67 0.55 15.79
N LYS A 301 -26.47 -0.14 16.62
CA LYS A 301 -26.51 -1.60 16.69
C LYS A 301 -27.17 -2.23 15.48
N ALA A 302 -28.21 -1.66 14.89
CA ALA A 302 -28.91 -2.18 13.71
C ALA A 302 -28.15 -1.86 12.42
N VAL A 303 -27.43 -0.75 12.35
CA VAL A 303 -26.50 -0.40 11.26
C VAL A 303 -25.21 -1.19 11.41
N ARG A 304 -24.68 -1.42 12.62
CA ARG A 304 -23.59 -2.41 12.83
C ARG A 304 -24.05 -3.82 12.51
N ALA A 305 -25.23 -4.26 12.97
CA ALA A 305 -25.74 -5.59 12.73
C ALA A 305 -26.17 -5.78 11.27
N ASN A 306 -26.69 -4.76 10.57
CA ASN A 306 -26.94 -4.83 9.13
C ASN A 306 -25.70 -4.60 8.30
N ALA A 307 -24.68 -3.84 8.75
CA ALA A 307 -23.38 -3.77 8.07
C ALA A 307 -22.60 -5.08 8.27
N GLN A 308 -22.72 -5.73 9.44
CA GLN A 308 -22.19 -7.07 9.72
C GLN A 308 -22.99 -8.15 9.00
N ARG A 309 -24.33 -8.04 8.90
CA ARG A 309 -25.16 -8.96 8.11
C ARG A 309 -25.08 -8.68 6.62
N ALA A 310 -24.80 -7.47 6.16
CA ALA A 310 -24.52 -7.16 4.76
C ALA A 310 -23.11 -7.61 4.39
N ALA A 311 -22.11 -7.40 5.27
CA ALA A 311 -20.78 -7.99 5.14
C ALA A 311 -20.82 -9.54 5.21
N ALA A 312 -21.69 -10.12 6.02
CA ALA A 312 -21.90 -11.57 6.11
C ALA A 312 -22.87 -12.13 5.06
N ARG A 313 -23.63 -11.28 4.34
CA ARG A 313 -24.44 -11.67 3.16
C ARG A 313 -23.69 -11.45 1.85
N SER A 314 -22.63 -10.64 1.87
CA SER A 314 -21.72 -10.40 0.72
C SER A 314 -20.44 -11.22 0.77
N ALA A 315 -20.13 -11.89 1.88
CA ALA A 315 -19.00 -12.80 1.97
C ALA A 315 -19.51 -14.23 1.77
N PRO A 316 -19.11 -14.95 0.70
CA PRO A 316 -19.22 -16.40 0.73
C PRO A 316 -18.36 -16.90 1.91
N VAL A 317 -18.80 -17.99 2.56
CA VAL A 317 -18.11 -18.63 3.69
C VAL A 317 -16.63 -18.99 3.38
N GLU A 318 -16.25 -19.02 2.09
CA GLU A 318 -14.87 -19.15 1.60
C GLU A 318 -13.98 -17.92 1.89
N ASP A 319 -14.52 -16.70 1.96
CA ASP A 319 -13.74 -15.45 2.10
C ASP A 319 -13.25 -15.21 3.53
N ASP A 320 -13.94 -15.75 4.55
CA ASP A 320 -13.47 -15.72 5.95
C ASP A 320 -12.30 -16.67 6.16
N ALA A 321 -12.28 -17.83 5.48
CA ALA A 321 -11.14 -18.76 5.52
C ALA A 321 -9.91 -18.17 4.83
N LEU A 322 -10.08 -17.51 3.67
CA LEU A 322 -8.99 -16.82 2.97
C LEU A 322 -8.48 -15.58 3.72
N ARG A 323 -9.38 -14.83 4.38
CA ARG A 323 -8.99 -13.73 5.26
C ARG A 323 -8.20 -14.23 6.47
N GLY A 324 -8.68 -15.28 7.13
CA GLY A 324 -7.97 -15.96 8.20
C GLY A 324 -6.60 -16.48 7.76
N ALA A 325 -6.50 -17.06 6.56
CA ALA A 325 -5.23 -17.50 5.98
C ALA A 325 -4.24 -16.34 5.78
N LYS A 326 -4.70 -15.17 5.31
CA LYS A 326 -3.87 -13.96 5.17
C LYS A 326 -3.42 -13.40 6.53
N GLU A 327 -4.29 -13.45 7.53
CA GLU A 327 -3.94 -13.08 8.91
C GLU A 327 -2.90 -14.02 9.51
N LEU A 328 -3.02 -15.33 9.24
CA LEU A 328 -2.01 -16.33 9.61
C LEU A 328 -0.66 -16.05 8.94
N LEU A 329 -0.63 -15.67 7.66
CA LEU A 329 0.61 -15.25 7.00
C LEU A 329 1.24 -14.02 7.68
N ALA A 330 0.44 -13.02 8.04
CA ALA A 330 0.92 -11.82 8.72
C ALA A 330 1.44 -12.12 10.13
N ARG A 331 0.74 -12.98 10.87
CA ARG A 331 1.15 -13.44 12.21
C ARG A 331 2.43 -14.27 12.15
N GLY A 332 2.53 -15.19 11.20
CA GLY A 332 3.75 -15.96 10.97
C GLY A 332 4.95 -15.06 10.66
N ALA A 333 4.76 -14.00 9.87
CA ALA A 333 5.82 -13.03 9.59
C ALA A 333 6.26 -12.26 10.86
N LEU A 334 5.33 -11.97 11.78
CA LEU A 334 5.65 -11.38 13.08
C LEU A 334 6.44 -12.37 13.95
N HIS A 335 6.01 -13.62 14.03
CA HIS A 335 6.72 -14.67 14.77
C HIS A 335 8.16 -14.88 14.25
N VAL A 336 8.39 -14.82 12.93
CA VAL A 336 9.75 -14.85 12.37
C VAL A 336 10.60 -13.67 12.86
N ARG A 337 10.02 -12.47 13.00
CA ARG A 337 10.74 -11.30 13.51
C ARG A 337 11.09 -11.42 14.99
N GLU A 338 10.21 -12.07 15.75
CA GLU A 338 10.40 -12.32 17.18
C GLU A 338 11.31 -13.53 17.46
N GLY A 339 11.69 -14.29 16.43
CA GLY A 339 12.50 -15.50 16.56
C GLY A 339 11.71 -16.75 16.94
N ALA A 340 10.39 -16.67 17.00
CA ALA A 340 9.48 -17.79 17.28
C ALA A 340 9.26 -18.65 16.01
N LEU A 341 10.33 -19.32 15.55
CA LEU A 341 10.34 -20.05 14.27
C LEU A 341 9.33 -21.21 14.22
N GLU A 342 9.07 -21.89 15.33
CA GLU A 342 8.10 -22.99 15.40
C GLU A 342 6.65 -22.48 15.26
N ALA A 343 6.31 -21.40 15.95
CA ALA A 343 4.99 -20.76 15.83
C ALA A 343 4.77 -20.23 14.40
N ALA A 344 5.81 -19.64 13.79
CA ALA A 344 5.77 -19.23 12.38
C ALA A 344 5.54 -20.42 11.43
N ALA A 345 6.16 -21.58 11.70
CA ALA A 345 5.98 -22.77 10.88
C ALA A 345 4.54 -23.30 10.96
N SER A 346 3.94 -23.27 12.15
CA SER A 346 2.52 -23.62 12.34
C SER A 346 1.63 -22.67 11.54
N ASP A 347 1.81 -21.37 11.71
CA ASP A 347 0.99 -20.34 11.05
C ASP A 347 1.07 -20.44 9.52
N TYR A 348 2.26 -20.61 8.95
CA TYR A 348 2.41 -20.79 7.50
C TYR A 348 1.86 -22.12 7.00
N GLY A 349 1.94 -23.18 7.81
CA GLY A 349 1.35 -24.48 7.51
C GLY A 349 -0.18 -24.42 7.46
N GLU A 350 -0.80 -23.82 8.47
CA GLU A 350 -2.24 -23.61 8.57
C GLU A 350 -2.76 -22.68 7.47
N ALA A 351 -2.04 -21.59 7.17
CA ALA A 351 -2.36 -20.70 6.07
C ALA A 351 -2.35 -21.44 4.73
N LEU A 352 -1.32 -22.26 4.47
CA LEU A 352 -1.25 -23.05 3.25
C LEU A 352 -2.40 -24.05 3.14
N ALA A 353 -2.70 -24.77 4.22
CA ALA A 353 -3.81 -25.73 4.25
C ALA A 353 -5.15 -25.03 3.96
N ALA A 354 -5.36 -23.83 4.50
CA ALA A 354 -6.54 -23.02 4.24
C ALA A 354 -6.62 -22.56 2.76
N PHE A 355 -5.51 -22.14 2.15
CA PHE A 355 -5.47 -21.80 0.73
C PHE A 355 -5.68 -23.03 -0.18
N GLU A 356 -5.19 -24.21 0.21
CA GLU A 356 -5.37 -25.45 -0.55
C GLU A 356 -6.78 -26.05 -0.40
N ALA A 357 -7.44 -25.83 0.74
CA ALA A 357 -8.80 -26.31 1.00
C ALA A 357 -9.89 -25.50 0.29
N ALA A 358 -9.58 -24.33 -0.25
CA ALA A 358 -10.49 -23.45 -0.98
C ALA A 358 -10.14 -23.32 -2.50
N PRO A 359 -10.07 -24.43 -3.27
CA PRO A 359 -9.63 -24.40 -4.66
C PRO A 359 -10.62 -23.70 -5.62
N ALA A 360 -11.90 -23.57 -5.25
CA ALA A 360 -12.92 -22.89 -6.07
C ALA A 360 -12.82 -21.36 -6.01
N ALA A 361 -12.18 -20.79 -4.98
CA ALA A 361 -12.07 -19.35 -4.74
C ALA A 361 -10.82 -18.69 -5.39
N GLY A 362 -9.90 -19.47 -5.97
CA GLY A 362 -8.91 -18.95 -6.92
C GLY A 362 -7.72 -18.13 -6.37
N ASP A 363 -7.43 -18.11 -5.06
CA ASP A 363 -6.26 -17.37 -4.52
C ASP A 363 -4.94 -18.16 -4.64
N GLY A 364 -4.60 -18.57 -5.86
CA GLY A 364 -3.30 -19.22 -6.16
C GLY A 364 -2.11 -18.35 -5.77
N ARG A 365 -2.29 -17.02 -5.73
CA ARG A 365 -1.29 -16.08 -5.23
C ARG A 365 -1.06 -16.22 -3.72
N GLY A 366 -2.11 -16.33 -2.93
CA GLY A 366 -2.05 -16.60 -1.49
C GLY A 366 -1.35 -17.93 -1.19
N GLN A 367 -1.71 -18.99 -1.91
CA GLN A 367 -1.06 -20.30 -1.81
C GLN A 367 0.45 -20.21 -2.12
N ALA A 368 0.82 -19.58 -3.23
CA ALA A 368 2.22 -19.41 -3.63
C ALA A 368 3.00 -18.56 -2.61
N THR A 369 2.37 -17.55 -2.02
CA THR A 369 2.96 -16.71 -0.97
C THR A 369 3.20 -17.51 0.31
N ALA A 370 2.25 -18.36 0.72
CA ALA A 370 2.41 -19.25 1.87
C ALA A 370 3.57 -20.25 1.67
N LEU A 371 3.65 -20.87 0.48
CA LEU A 371 4.75 -21.74 0.09
C LEU A 371 6.10 -21.01 0.12
N LEU A 372 6.16 -19.78 -0.41
CA LEU A 372 7.37 -18.97 -0.43
C LEU A 372 7.86 -18.65 1.00
N LEU A 373 6.96 -18.20 1.87
CA LEU A 373 7.29 -17.83 3.25
C LEU A 373 7.71 -19.06 4.08
N ARG A 374 7.02 -20.19 3.91
CA ARG A 374 7.39 -21.45 4.55
C ARG A 374 8.72 -21.99 4.02
N GLY A 375 8.98 -21.85 2.72
CA GLY A 375 10.24 -22.21 2.09
C GLY A 375 11.42 -21.41 2.67
N ASP A 376 11.30 -20.09 2.80
CA ASP A 376 12.34 -19.27 3.45
C ASP A 376 12.52 -19.64 4.92
N LEU A 377 11.45 -19.95 5.65
CA LEU A 377 11.53 -20.40 7.03
C LEU A 377 12.28 -21.73 7.17
N ARG A 378 11.95 -22.72 6.33
CA ARG A 378 12.62 -24.03 6.29
C ARG A 378 14.09 -23.92 5.94
N ARG A 379 14.44 -23.02 5.00
CA ARG A 379 15.82 -22.67 4.68
C ARG A 379 16.57 -22.17 5.92
N ARG A 380 15.98 -21.25 6.69
CA ARG A 380 16.58 -20.74 7.94
C ARG A 380 16.72 -21.80 9.03
N GLN A 381 15.85 -22.81 9.03
CA GLN A 381 15.91 -23.96 9.93
C GLN A 381 16.92 -25.03 9.46
N GLY A 382 17.51 -24.89 8.26
CA GLY A 382 18.47 -25.83 7.68
C GLY A 382 17.85 -26.97 6.89
N ASP A 383 16.51 -27.06 6.77
CA ASP A 383 15.85 -28.05 5.91
C ASP A 383 15.81 -27.57 4.45
N LEU A 384 16.98 -27.62 3.81
CA LEU A 384 17.18 -27.14 2.45
C LEU A 384 16.35 -27.95 1.43
N ALA A 385 16.11 -29.24 1.69
CA ALA A 385 15.35 -30.11 0.80
C ALA A 385 13.84 -29.80 0.83
N ALA A 386 13.26 -29.55 2.00
CA ALA A 386 11.87 -29.09 2.08
C ALA A 386 11.71 -27.65 1.58
N ALA A 387 12.70 -26.78 1.82
CA ALA A 387 12.72 -25.43 1.26
C ALA A 387 12.72 -25.45 -0.28
N SER A 388 13.55 -26.28 -0.91
CA SER A 388 13.59 -26.45 -2.37
C SER A 388 12.21 -26.83 -2.92
N ARG A 389 11.57 -27.85 -2.35
CA ARG A 389 10.23 -28.31 -2.78
C ARG A 389 9.17 -27.21 -2.68
N ASP A 390 9.15 -26.48 -1.56
CA ASP A 390 8.20 -25.39 -1.36
C ASP A 390 8.42 -24.24 -2.34
N LEU A 391 9.68 -23.83 -2.56
CA LEU A 391 10.02 -22.72 -3.45
C LEU A 391 9.77 -23.06 -4.93
N GLU A 392 10.06 -24.29 -5.35
CA GLU A 392 9.74 -24.74 -6.72
C GLU A 392 8.23 -24.80 -6.95
N ARG A 393 7.48 -25.28 -5.97
CA ARG A 393 6.01 -25.27 -6.02
C ARG A 393 5.48 -23.84 -6.05
N ALA A 394 6.00 -22.94 -5.21
CA ALA A 394 5.63 -21.51 -5.23
C ALA A 394 5.87 -20.87 -6.61
N LEU A 395 7.05 -21.09 -7.20
CA LEU A 395 7.39 -20.60 -8.53
C LEU A 395 6.45 -21.13 -9.61
N SER A 396 6.10 -22.42 -9.56
CA SER A 396 5.16 -23.02 -10.51
C SER A 396 3.77 -22.37 -10.42
N VAL A 397 3.29 -22.09 -9.20
CA VAL A 397 1.98 -21.46 -8.98
C VAL A 397 2.00 -19.98 -9.35
N PHE A 398 3.05 -19.23 -9.02
CA PHE A 398 3.20 -17.83 -9.45
C PHE A 398 3.23 -17.70 -10.98
N ARG A 399 3.92 -18.60 -11.67
CA ARG A 399 3.94 -18.66 -13.15
C ARG A 399 2.57 -18.97 -13.73
N ALA A 400 1.88 -19.97 -13.18
CA ALA A 400 0.53 -20.32 -13.61
C ALA A 400 -0.46 -19.16 -13.38
N ALA A 401 -0.32 -18.44 -12.27
CA ALA A 401 -1.11 -17.25 -11.95
C ALA A 401 -0.70 -16.00 -12.73
N SER A 402 0.34 -16.06 -13.57
CA SER A 402 0.95 -14.90 -14.24
C SER A 402 1.35 -13.76 -13.29
N ASP A 403 1.63 -14.06 -12.02
CA ASP A 403 2.13 -13.11 -11.03
C ASP A 403 3.64 -12.96 -11.16
N ARG A 404 4.04 -12.01 -12.02
CA ARG A 404 5.44 -11.71 -12.34
C ARG A 404 6.23 -11.18 -11.13
N THR A 405 5.58 -10.44 -10.22
CA THR A 405 6.23 -9.93 -9.00
C THR A 405 6.44 -11.07 -8.01
N GLY A 406 5.43 -11.92 -7.81
CA GLY A 406 5.54 -13.13 -6.98
C GLY A 406 6.59 -14.11 -7.52
N GLU A 407 6.64 -14.31 -8.84
CA GLU A 407 7.68 -15.13 -9.50
C GLU A 407 9.08 -14.58 -9.21
N ALA A 408 9.27 -13.26 -9.34
CA ALA A 408 10.56 -12.64 -9.04
C ALA A 408 10.97 -12.80 -7.57
N MET A 409 10.02 -12.70 -6.63
CA MET A 409 10.29 -12.96 -5.21
C MET A 409 10.61 -14.44 -4.96
N GLY A 410 9.96 -15.37 -5.66
CA GLY A 410 10.29 -16.79 -5.61
C GLY A 410 11.70 -17.08 -6.14
N LEU A 411 12.12 -16.40 -7.21
CA LEU A 411 13.47 -16.51 -7.74
C LEU A 411 14.50 -15.94 -6.77
N LEU A 412 14.22 -14.80 -6.11
CA LEU A 412 15.05 -14.26 -5.04
C LEU A 412 15.22 -15.28 -3.89
N ALA A 413 14.13 -15.87 -3.43
CA ALA A 413 14.16 -16.86 -2.34
C ALA A 413 14.92 -18.13 -2.74
N ARG A 414 14.74 -18.62 -3.98
CA ARG A 414 15.50 -19.76 -4.50
C ARG A 414 16.98 -19.44 -4.71
N GLY A 415 17.31 -18.22 -5.12
CA GLY A 415 18.68 -17.75 -5.18
C GLY A 415 19.35 -17.79 -3.80
N ASN A 416 18.65 -17.34 -2.76
CA ASN A 416 19.16 -17.45 -1.38
C ASN A 416 19.37 -18.91 -0.96
N LEU A 417 18.43 -19.80 -1.30
CA LEU A 417 18.57 -21.24 -1.04
C LEU A 417 19.78 -21.84 -1.77
N ARG A 418 20.01 -21.46 -3.03
CA ARG A 418 21.17 -21.91 -3.81
C ARG A 418 22.48 -21.45 -3.19
N LEU A 419 22.52 -20.25 -2.61
CA LEU A 419 23.70 -19.80 -1.85
C LEU A 419 23.97 -20.66 -0.62
N ASP A 420 22.93 -21.08 0.10
CA ASP A 420 23.08 -21.99 1.25
C ASP A 420 23.48 -23.42 0.81
N GLN A 421 23.34 -23.73 -0.49
CA GLN A 421 23.76 -24.98 -1.14
C GLN A 421 25.11 -24.83 -1.87
N ASP A 422 25.84 -23.72 -1.66
CA ASP A 422 27.09 -23.37 -2.34
C ASP A 422 26.99 -23.24 -3.88
N ASP A 423 25.79 -23.06 -4.44
CA ASP A 423 25.54 -22.78 -5.86
C ASP A 423 25.46 -21.27 -6.13
N ALA A 424 26.62 -20.62 -6.09
CA ALA A 424 26.73 -19.18 -6.31
C ALA A 424 26.32 -18.74 -7.74
N GLN A 425 26.66 -19.56 -8.74
CA GLN A 425 26.33 -19.28 -10.15
C GLN A 425 24.82 -19.37 -10.40
N GLY A 426 24.17 -20.42 -9.90
CA GLY A 426 22.73 -20.56 -9.98
C GLY A 426 21.98 -19.48 -9.21
N ALA A 427 22.52 -19.00 -8.08
CA ALA A 427 21.96 -17.86 -7.36
C ALA A 427 22.07 -16.56 -8.17
N ALA A 428 23.23 -16.28 -8.77
CA ALA A 428 23.43 -15.10 -9.62
C ALA A 428 22.47 -15.08 -10.83
N SER A 429 22.24 -16.25 -11.44
CA SER A 429 21.27 -16.43 -12.52
C SER A 429 19.84 -16.11 -12.06
N ASP A 430 19.41 -16.67 -10.92
CA ASP A 430 18.09 -16.42 -10.36
C ASP A 430 17.87 -14.93 -10.01
N TYR A 431 18.88 -14.26 -9.42
CA TYR A 431 18.82 -12.83 -9.16
C TYR A 431 18.74 -12.00 -10.45
N GLY A 432 19.46 -12.40 -11.51
CA GLY A 432 19.37 -11.77 -12.82
C GLY A 432 17.97 -11.87 -13.46
N CYS A 433 17.37 -13.06 -13.40
CA CYS A 433 15.99 -13.28 -13.85
C CYS A 433 14.99 -12.47 -13.02
N ALA A 434 15.12 -12.47 -11.69
CA ALA A 434 14.25 -11.69 -10.79
C ALA A 434 14.32 -10.18 -11.12
N LEU A 435 15.52 -9.63 -11.31
CA LEU A 435 15.70 -8.22 -11.68
C LEU A 435 15.04 -7.88 -13.02
N THR A 436 15.13 -8.78 -14.00
CA THR A 436 14.51 -8.58 -15.31
C THR A 436 12.99 -8.48 -15.16
N LEU A 437 12.37 -9.41 -14.42
CA LEU A 437 10.93 -9.41 -14.16
C LEU A 437 10.47 -8.16 -13.39
N LEU A 438 11.19 -7.78 -12.33
CA LEU A 438 10.83 -6.62 -11.50
C LEU A 438 10.94 -5.31 -12.27
N ARG A 439 11.94 -5.17 -13.16
CA ARG A 439 12.08 -4.02 -14.06
C ARG A 439 10.93 -3.94 -15.06
N THR A 440 10.54 -5.06 -15.67
CA THR A 440 9.39 -5.12 -16.58
C THR A 440 8.09 -4.72 -15.87
N CYS A 441 7.90 -5.17 -14.62
CA CYS A 441 6.72 -4.84 -13.82
C CYS A 441 6.78 -3.46 -13.15
N ARG A 442 7.91 -2.75 -13.30
CA ARG A 442 8.19 -1.46 -12.63
C ARG A 442 8.08 -1.53 -11.10
N ASP A 443 8.36 -2.69 -10.51
CA ASP A 443 8.42 -2.90 -9.07
C ASP A 443 9.79 -2.43 -8.54
N ARG A 444 9.86 -1.14 -8.22
CA ARG A 444 11.08 -0.49 -7.73
C ARG A 444 11.55 -1.02 -6.38
N PRO A 445 10.68 -1.18 -5.36
CA PRO A 445 11.14 -1.71 -4.08
C PRO A 445 11.62 -3.16 -4.17
N GLY A 446 10.96 -4.01 -4.97
CA GLY A 446 11.45 -5.35 -5.26
C GLY A 446 12.80 -5.33 -5.98
N GLU A 447 12.98 -4.47 -6.98
CA GLU A 447 14.26 -4.29 -7.69
C GLU A 447 15.40 -3.97 -6.71
N ALA A 448 15.19 -3.02 -5.80
CA ALA A 448 16.19 -2.65 -4.80
C ALA A 448 16.56 -3.82 -3.86
N ASN A 449 15.58 -4.65 -3.49
CA ASN A 449 15.83 -5.81 -2.62
C ASN A 449 16.72 -6.86 -3.31
N VAL A 450 16.43 -7.19 -4.57
CA VAL A 450 17.26 -8.14 -5.33
C VAL A 450 18.65 -7.58 -5.60
N LEU A 451 18.77 -6.28 -5.90
CA LEU A 451 20.07 -5.62 -6.05
C LEU A 451 20.90 -5.72 -4.77
N LYS A 452 20.31 -5.46 -3.61
CA LYS A 452 21.01 -5.61 -2.32
C LYS A 452 21.55 -7.04 -2.16
N VAL A 453 20.71 -8.05 -2.33
CA VAL A 453 21.09 -9.45 -2.12
C VAL A 453 22.14 -9.93 -3.13
N ARG A 454 22.04 -9.50 -4.39
CA ARG A 454 23.08 -9.78 -5.39
C ARG A 454 24.39 -9.02 -5.10
N GLY A 455 24.30 -7.81 -4.56
CA GLY A 455 25.45 -7.09 -4.02
C GLY A 455 26.14 -7.84 -2.89
N ASP A 456 25.39 -8.47 -1.99
CA ASP A 456 25.96 -9.31 -0.92
C ASP A 456 26.69 -10.55 -1.49
N LEU A 457 26.19 -11.09 -2.61
CA LEU A 457 26.84 -12.19 -3.31
C LEU A 457 28.19 -11.72 -3.90
N PHE A 458 28.18 -10.64 -4.67
CA PHE A 458 29.42 -10.07 -5.24
C PHE A 458 30.44 -9.70 -4.15
N PHE A 459 29.98 -9.14 -3.02
CA PHE A 459 30.85 -8.83 -1.89
C PHE A 459 31.51 -10.08 -1.30
N ARG A 460 30.76 -11.19 -1.17
CA ARG A 460 31.28 -12.49 -0.69
C ARG A 460 32.30 -13.09 -1.67
N GLU A 461 32.04 -12.99 -2.97
CA GLU A 461 32.94 -13.47 -4.02
C GLU A 461 34.17 -12.58 -4.23
N GLY A 462 34.20 -11.38 -3.63
CA GLY A 462 35.29 -10.43 -3.73
C GLY A 462 35.18 -9.45 -4.90
N ASP A 463 34.08 -9.49 -5.67
CA ASP A 463 33.76 -8.46 -6.66
C ASP A 463 33.22 -7.19 -5.97
N LEU A 464 34.14 -6.40 -5.42
CA LEU A 464 33.81 -5.17 -4.71
C LEU A 464 33.15 -4.13 -5.64
N ALA A 465 33.52 -4.09 -6.93
CA ALA A 465 32.96 -3.17 -7.90
C ALA A 465 31.51 -3.52 -8.27
N GLY A 466 31.23 -4.82 -8.48
CA GLY A 466 29.88 -5.32 -8.68
C GLY A 466 28.99 -5.05 -7.47
N ALA A 467 29.50 -5.30 -6.26
CA ALA A 467 28.82 -4.99 -5.01
C ALA A 467 28.51 -3.49 -4.87
N ALA A 468 29.49 -2.61 -5.12
CA ALA A 468 29.33 -1.16 -5.08
C ALA A 468 28.21 -0.70 -6.01
N ARG A 469 28.25 -1.16 -7.27
CA ARG A 469 27.25 -0.81 -8.29
C ARG A 469 25.83 -1.20 -7.86
N ASP A 470 25.68 -2.39 -7.32
CA ASP A 470 24.38 -2.91 -6.92
C ASP A 470 23.84 -2.24 -5.65
N TYR A 471 24.69 -2.00 -4.64
CA TYR A 471 24.30 -1.25 -3.44
C TYR A 471 23.96 0.21 -3.77
N ASP A 472 24.76 0.89 -4.59
CA ASP A 472 24.49 2.27 -4.99
C ASP A 472 23.20 2.38 -5.80
N ARG A 473 22.93 1.41 -6.69
CA ARG A 473 21.67 1.38 -7.44
C ARG A 473 20.47 1.09 -6.55
N ALA A 474 20.60 0.17 -5.59
CA ALA A 474 19.55 -0.11 -4.62
C ALA A 474 19.24 1.14 -3.77
N LEU A 475 20.27 1.84 -3.27
CA LEU A 475 20.12 3.08 -2.51
C LEU A 475 19.49 4.19 -3.35
N TYR A 476 19.94 4.38 -4.60
CA TYR A 476 19.32 5.37 -5.51
C TYR A 476 17.82 5.13 -5.70
N ILE A 477 17.40 3.86 -5.84
CA ILE A 477 15.99 3.52 -5.98
C ILE A 477 15.23 3.81 -4.69
N LEU A 478 15.77 3.42 -3.53
CA LEU A 478 15.13 3.60 -2.24
C LEU A 478 15.03 5.08 -1.84
N GLU A 479 16.09 5.86 -2.06
CA GLU A 479 16.10 7.31 -1.85
C GLU A 479 15.15 8.04 -2.82
N GLY A 480 15.06 7.59 -4.08
CA GLY A 480 14.10 8.16 -5.05
C GLY A 480 12.63 7.84 -4.71
N VAL A 481 12.37 6.69 -4.08
CA VAL A 481 11.04 6.38 -3.52
C VAL A 481 10.73 7.29 -2.34
N GLU A 482 11.70 7.54 -1.46
CA GLU A 482 11.58 8.47 -0.33
C GLU A 482 11.35 9.93 -0.78
N GLU A 483 12.06 10.42 -1.78
CA GLU A 483 11.88 11.77 -2.32
C GLU A 483 10.48 11.97 -2.91
N ARG A 484 9.93 10.93 -3.54
CA ARG A 484 8.56 10.96 -4.08
C ARG A 484 7.51 10.96 -2.97
N VAL A 485 7.77 10.32 -1.83
CA VAL A 485 6.93 10.43 -0.62
C VAL A 485 7.06 11.82 0.02
N LEU A 486 8.28 12.35 0.09
CA LEU A 486 8.57 13.70 0.62
C LEU A 486 7.89 14.81 -0.19
N SER A 487 7.83 14.69 -1.52
CA SER A 487 7.16 15.68 -2.38
C SER A 487 5.63 15.76 -2.17
N GLN A 488 5.03 14.78 -1.49
CA GLN A 488 3.62 14.80 -1.10
C GLN A 488 3.38 15.48 0.26
N LEU A 489 4.44 15.87 0.98
CA LEU A 489 4.35 16.62 2.23
C LEU A 489 4.14 18.12 1.97
N ARG A 490 3.31 18.75 2.82
CA ARG A 490 2.95 20.17 2.74
C ARG A 490 4.13 21.14 2.98
N SER A 491 5.25 20.68 3.54
CA SER A 491 6.49 21.45 3.72
C SER A 491 7.70 20.50 3.91
N PRO A 492 8.68 20.48 2.99
CA PRO A 492 9.88 19.66 3.16
C PRO A 492 10.87 20.35 4.13
N PRO A 493 11.46 19.63 5.09
CA PRO A 493 12.46 20.20 6.00
C PRO A 493 13.77 20.54 5.26
N SER A 494 14.59 21.43 5.83
CA SER A 494 15.73 22.05 5.14
C SER A 494 17.05 21.27 5.24
N GLY A 495 17.18 20.32 6.18
CA GLY A 495 18.37 19.47 6.35
C GLY A 495 18.29 18.11 5.65
N ALA A 496 19.40 17.56 5.13
CA ALA A 496 19.41 16.21 4.52
C ALA A 496 19.02 15.09 5.51
N GLU A 497 19.43 15.24 6.78
CA GLU A 497 19.15 14.27 7.84
C GLU A 497 17.71 14.40 8.37
N GLU A 498 17.22 15.64 8.46
CA GLU A 498 15.83 15.93 8.84
C GLU A 498 14.84 15.55 7.74
N ARG A 499 15.22 15.72 6.46
CA ARG A 499 14.48 15.21 5.29
C ARG A 499 14.33 13.70 5.33
N ARG A 500 15.40 12.96 5.64
CA ARG A 500 15.31 11.50 5.78
C ARG A 500 14.38 11.08 6.92
N ARG A 501 14.49 11.69 8.10
CA ARG A 501 13.59 11.41 9.24
C ARG A 501 12.14 11.84 8.99
N ALA A 502 11.93 12.93 8.27
CA ALA A 502 10.60 13.38 7.88
C ALA A 502 10.01 12.48 6.79
N SER A 503 10.81 11.95 5.87
CA SER A 503 10.39 10.97 4.86
C SER A 503 9.92 9.68 5.51
N ALA A 504 10.71 9.12 6.43
CA ALA A 504 10.36 7.92 7.17
C ALA A 504 9.08 8.09 8.02
N ARG A 505 8.88 9.30 8.59
CA ARG A 505 7.63 9.64 9.32
C ARG A 505 6.45 9.87 8.38
N ALA A 506 6.65 10.58 7.27
CA ALA A 506 5.64 10.86 6.26
C ALA A 506 5.15 9.62 5.54
N ALA A 507 6.04 8.67 5.25
CA ALA A 507 5.69 7.37 4.70
C ALA A 507 4.72 6.60 5.61
N ARG A 508 4.72 6.87 6.92
CA ARG A 508 3.78 6.29 7.90
C ARG A 508 2.45 7.01 8.00
N GLU A 509 2.45 8.33 7.78
CA GLU A 509 1.28 9.19 7.99
C GLU A 509 0.46 9.43 6.72
N ILE A 510 1.08 9.48 5.53
CA ILE A 510 0.43 9.92 4.28
C ILE A 510 -0.19 8.79 3.45
N LEU A 511 0.35 7.57 3.54
CA LEU A 511 -0.05 6.50 2.64
C LEU A 511 -0.94 5.47 3.37
N PRO A 512 -2.18 5.22 2.90
CA PRO A 512 -2.88 3.95 3.12
C PRO A 512 -2.07 2.74 2.60
N GLN A 513 -1.01 3.01 1.82
CA GLN A 513 0.06 2.11 1.36
C GLN A 513 1.27 1.99 2.29
N ALA A 514 1.27 2.61 3.49
CA ALA A 514 2.24 2.30 4.54
C ALA A 514 2.17 0.82 4.97
N GLU A 515 1.07 0.12 4.66
CA GLU A 515 0.93 -1.33 4.75
C GLU A 515 1.64 -2.08 3.62
N LEU A 516 1.78 -1.50 2.42
CA LEU A 516 2.54 -2.09 1.30
C LEU A 516 4.06 -1.90 1.52
N LEU A 517 4.50 -0.76 2.03
CA LEU A 517 5.90 -0.52 2.43
C LEU A 517 6.29 -1.36 3.67
N ARG A 518 5.36 -1.57 4.62
CA ARG A 518 5.51 -2.53 5.72
C ARG A 518 5.49 -3.98 5.25
N ALA A 519 4.66 -4.32 4.26
CA ALA A 519 4.57 -5.66 3.69
C ALA A 519 5.77 -6.03 2.79
N LEU A 520 6.52 -5.04 2.29
CA LEU A 520 7.65 -5.25 1.36
C LEU A 520 9.04 -5.06 1.99
N GLY A 521 9.15 -4.76 3.30
CA GLY A 521 10.45 -4.71 3.97
C GLY A 521 11.41 -3.61 3.48
N CYS A 522 10.92 -2.59 2.76
CA CYS A 522 11.77 -1.62 2.06
C CYS A 522 12.59 -0.74 3.01
N GLU A 523 12.04 -0.36 4.17
CA GLU A 523 12.79 0.38 5.21
C GLU A 523 13.94 -0.47 5.77
N GLN A 524 13.71 -1.78 5.97
CA GLN A 524 14.75 -2.71 6.43
C GLN A 524 15.78 -2.97 5.34
N THR A 525 15.33 -3.18 4.09
CA THR A 525 16.23 -3.28 2.93
C THR A 525 17.05 -2.01 2.80
N HIS A 526 16.49 -0.82 3.03
CA HIS A 526 17.22 0.45 3.00
C HIS A 526 18.30 0.51 4.07
N ALA A 527 17.94 0.28 5.33
CA ALA A 527 18.90 0.27 6.44
C ALA A 527 20.01 -0.79 6.25
N ARG A 528 19.64 -2.00 5.80
CA ARG A 528 20.57 -3.09 5.50
C ARG A 528 21.48 -2.78 4.32
N THR A 529 21.01 -2.06 3.31
CA THR A 529 21.83 -1.65 2.15
C THR A 529 22.86 -0.60 2.57
N TRP A 530 22.47 0.36 3.42
CA TRP A 530 23.44 1.29 4.02
C TRP A 530 24.50 0.56 4.82
N GLN A 531 24.10 -0.39 5.67
CA GLN A 531 25.05 -1.18 6.45
C GLN A 531 25.98 -1.99 5.53
N ALA A 532 25.45 -2.70 4.55
CA ALA A 532 26.24 -3.52 3.62
C ALA A 532 27.21 -2.68 2.76
N ARG A 533 26.82 -1.47 2.34
CA ARG A 533 27.74 -0.54 1.68
C ARG A 533 28.78 0.03 2.64
N GLY A 534 28.42 0.21 3.91
CA GLY A 534 29.37 0.54 4.97
C GLY A 534 30.45 -0.53 5.14
N ASP A 535 30.05 -1.81 5.19
CA ASP A 535 30.95 -2.96 5.26
C ASP A 535 31.86 -3.03 4.01
N LEU A 536 31.30 -2.80 2.83
CA LEU A 536 32.04 -2.71 1.57
C LEU A 536 33.11 -1.61 1.61
N ARG A 537 32.71 -0.40 2.00
CA ARG A 537 33.62 0.75 2.10
C ARG A 537 34.70 0.55 3.14
N LEU A 538 34.39 -0.16 4.23
CA LEU A 538 35.38 -0.55 5.22
C LEU A 538 36.43 -1.49 4.60
N ARG A 539 36.00 -2.47 3.80
CA ARG A 539 36.89 -3.38 3.06
C ARG A 539 37.76 -2.64 2.03
N GLU A 540 37.21 -1.60 1.40
CA GLU A 540 37.94 -0.67 0.51
C GLU A 540 38.79 0.36 1.26
N ARG A 541 38.87 0.32 2.60
CA ARG A 541 39.58 1.28 3.47
C ARG A 541 39.04 2.72 3.42
N GLN A 542 37.83 2.93 2.91
CA GLN A 542 37.12 4.22 2.89
C GLN A 542 36.40 4.51 4.23
N THR A 543 37.17 4.57 5.30
CA THR A 543 36.66 4.60 6.69
C THR A 543 35.75 5.78 7.02
N ALA A 544 35.93 6.95 6.38
CA ALA A 544 35.05 8.10 6.58
C ALA A 544 33.66 7.90 5.94
N LEU A 545 33.62 7.30 4.74
CA LEU A 545 32.37 7.00 4.05
C LEU A 545 31.63 5.83 4.73
N ALA A 546 32.37 4.82 5.21
CA ALA A 546 31.80 3.73 6.01
C ALA A 546 31.12 4.24 7.30
N ALA A 547 31.76 5.15 8.03
CA ALA A 547 31.18 5.74 9.25
C ALA A 547 29.88 6.50 8.96
N ARG A 548 29.81 7.21 7.82
CA ARG A 548 28.59 7.90 7.37
C ARG A 548 27.48 6.90 7.03
N ASP A 549 27.82 5.82 6.34
CA ASP A 549 26.87 4.79 5.94
C ASP A 549 26.28 4.05 7.14
N TYR A 550 27.10 3.65 8.11
CA TYR A 550 26.60 3.10 9.38
C TYR A 550 25.74 4.10 10.15
N GLY A 551 26.08 5.39 10.11
CA GLY A 551 25.25 6.46 10.68
C GLY A 551 23.84 6.50 10.07
N ASN A 552 23.74 6.44 8.73
CA ASN A 552 22.45 6.40 8.04
C ASN A 552 21.66 5.12 8.37
N ALA A 553 22.32 3.96 8.43
CA ALA A 553 21.68 2.70 8.81
C ALA A 553 21.07 2.77 10.23
N ILE A 554 21.83 3.29 11.20
CA ILE A 554 21.36 3.44 12.60
C ILE A 554 20.12 4.34 12.68
N LEU A 555 20.10 5.45 11.94
CA LEU A 555 18.94 6.35 11.93
C LEU A 555 17.69 5.65 11.38
N LEU A 556 17.83 4.90 10.28
CA LEU A 556 16.71 4.17 9.70
C LEU A 556 16.23 3.02 10.59
N TYR A 557 17.14 2.31 11.28
CA TYR A 557 16.77 1.30 12.26
C TYR A 557 16.03 1.89 13.46
N ARG A 558 16.49 3.04 13.98
CA ARG A 558 15.79 3.79 15.04
C ARG A 558 14.40 4.20 14.63
N ASP A 559 14.27 4.80 13.45
CA ASP A 559 12.99 5.26 12.95
C ASP A 559 12.05 4.07 12.75
N SER A 560 12.50 2.97 12.10
CA SER A 560 11.74 1.71 11.90
C SER A 560 11.39 0.94 13.18
N GLY A 561 12.03 1.25 14.31
CA GLY A 561 11.88 0.50 15.55
C GLY A 561 12.55 -0.87 15.54
N ASP A 562 13.38 -1.17 14.53
CA ASP A 562 14.18 -2.39 14.47
C ASP A 562 15.40 -2.28 15.40
N ARG A 563 15.15 -2.55 16.69
CA ARG A 563 16.17 -2.48 17.74
C ARG A 563 17.34 -3.44 17.53
N ARG A 564 17.10 -4.60 16.91
CA ARG A 564 18.15 -5.60 16.65
C ARG A 564 19.09 -5.10 15.56
N GLY A 565 18.53 -4.58 14.46
CA GLY A 565 19.29 -3.93 13.39
C GLY A 565 20.07 -2.72 13.88
N GLU A 566 19.46 -1.88 14.72
CA GLU A 566 20.12 -0.72 15.34
C GLU A 566 21.35 -1.14 16.14
N ALA A 567 21.21 -2.14 17.01
CA ALA A 567 22.29 -2.64 17.85
C ALA A 567 23.45 -3.23 17.02
N ALA A 568 23.14 -3.97 15.95
CA ALA A 568 24.15 -4.51 15.04
C ALA A 568 24.92 -3.40 14.31
N ALA A 569 24.24 -2.37 13.81
CA ALA A 569 24.87 -1.25 13.12
C ALA A 569 25.70 -0.36 14.08
N LEU A 570 25.24 -0.19 15.33
CA LEU A 570 26.01 0.45 16.40
C LEU A 570 27.30 -0.31 16.68
N LYS A 571 27.23 -1.65 16.83
CA LYS A 571 28.43 -2.48 16.99
C LYS A 571 29.40 -2.30 15.82
N ALA A 572 28.93 -2.38 14.58
CA ALA A 572 29.78 -2.24 13.38
C ALA A 572 30.46 -0.86 13.32
N ARG A 573 29.74 0.22 13.69
CA ARG A 573 30.34 1.55 13.81
C ARG A 573 31.33 1.65 14.97
N GLY A 574 31.06 0.97 16.08
CA GLY A 574 31.96 0.84 17.22
C GLY A 574 33.27 0.15 16.83
N ASP A 575 33.19 -0.97 16.11
CA ASP A 575 34.35 -1.70 15.58
C ASP A 575 35.21 -0.78 14.68
N LEU A 576 34.57 -0.06 13.76
CA LEU A 576 35.24 0.93 12.91
C LEU A 576 35.89 2.06 13.73
N ARG A 577 35.22 2.57 14.77
CA ARG A 577 35.78 3.63 15.63
C ARG A 577 36.98 3.11 16.43
N ARG A 578 36.94 1.87 16.91
CA ARG A 578 38.07 1.20 17.58
C ARG A 578 39.26 1.11 16.63
N GLU A 579 39.07 0.61 15.40
CA GLU A 579 40.14 0.53 14.39
C GLU A 579 40.78 1.89 14.06
N ARG A 580 40.02 2.99 14.19
CA ARG A 580 40.52 4.35 13.96
C ARG A 580 41.13 5.01 15.19
N GLY A 581 41.14 4.35 16.36
CA GLY A 581 41.58 4.93 17.62
C GLY A 581 40.60 5.93 18.25
N ALA A 582 39.36 6.03 17.75
CA ALA A 582 38.31 6.87 18.32
C ALA A 582 37.62 6.18 19.52
N LEU A 583 38.43 5.78 20.50
CA LEU A 583 38.05 4.87 21.59
C LEU A 583 36.82 5.33 22.40
N PRO A 584 36.67 6.61 22.79
CA PRO A 584 35.49 7.07 23.54
C PRO A 584 34.19 6.95 22.73
N GLY A 585 34.27 7.11 21.41
CA GLY A 585 33.12 6.95 20.52
C GLY A 585 32.78 5.47 20.29
N ALA A 586 33.77 4.58 20.27
CA ALA A 586 33.56 3.14 20.18
C ALA A 586 32.88 2.60 21.44
N GLU A 587 33.33 3.03 22.61
CA GLU A 587 32.75 2.64 23.91
C GLU A 587 31.27 2.99 24.00
N ARG A 588 30.89 4.22 23.64
CA ARG A 588 29.47 4.64 23.60
C ARG A 588 28.63 3.80 22.66
N ASP A 589 29.15 3.50 21.47
CA ASP A 589 28.43 2.67 20.49
C ASP A 589 28.24 1.24 21.01
N TYR A 590 29.24 0.65 21.67
CA TYR A 590 29.11 -0.66 22.30
C TYR A 590 28.14 -0.65 23.49
N GLU A 591 28.13 0.39 24.32
CA GLU A 591 27.17 0.53 25.43
C GLU A 591 25.73 0.70 24.95
N ASP A 592 25.50 1.48 23.90
CA ASP A 592 24.18 1.62 23.27
C ASP A 592 23.74 0.27 22.66
N ALA A 593 24.63 -0.42 21.93
CA ALA A 593 24.34 -1.73 21.34
C ALA A 593 24.03 -2.79 22.41
N LEU A 594 24.82 -2.83 23.49
CA LEU A 594 24.62 -3.78 24.58
C LEU A 594 23.26 -3.57 25.26
N ARG A 595 22.90 -2.31 25.56
CA ARG A 595 21.59 -1.98 26.14
C ARG A 595 20.42 -2.46 25.27
N LEU A 596 20.53 -2.33 23.96
CA LEU A 596 19.51 -2.78 23.02
C LEU A 596 19.42 -4.31 22.98
N PHE A 597 20.54 -5.03 22.89
CA PHE A 597 20.54 -6.49 22.91
C PHE A 597 20.10 -7.08 24.26
N GLU A 598 20.41 -6.40 25.37
CA GLU A 598 19.89 -6.74 26.72
C GLU A 598 18.37 -6.59 26.78
N ALA A 599 17.83 -5.46 26.29
CA ALA A 599 16.38 -5.23 26.23
C ALA A 599 15.64 -6.23 25.33
N LEU A 600 16.33 -6.82 24.35
CA LEU A 600 15.80 -7.85 23.46
C LEU A 600 15.97 -9.28 23.99
N GLY A 601 16.76 -9.49 25.05
CA GLY A 601 17.15 -10.83 25.50
C GLY A 601 18.04 -11.59 24.50
N ASP A 602 18.68 -10.90 23.55
CA ASP A 602 19.51 -11.51 22.50
C ASP A 602 20.91 -11.85 23.01
N GLY A 603 21.06 -13.03 23.61
CA GLY A 603 22.31 -13.49 24.23
C GLY A 603 23.51 -13.52 23.27
N ALA A 604 23.28 -13.90 22.00
CA ALA A 604 24.33 -13.95 20.99
C ALA A 604 24.83 -12.54 20.63
N GLY A 605 23.90 -11.59 20.45
CA GLY A 605 24.22 -10.18 20.22
C GLY A 605 24.97 -9.56 21.40
N GLN A 606 24.52 -9.84 22.62
CA GLN A 606 25.20 -9.40 23.86
C GLN A 606 26.63 -9.95 23.93
N ALA A 607 26.83 -11.25 23.68
CA ALA A 607 28.15 -11.88 23.72
C ALA A 607 29.12 -11.24 22.71
N ALA A 608 28.65 -10.99 21.49
CA ALA A 608 29.45 -10.37 20.43
C ALA A 608 29.85 -8.92 20.78
N VAL A 609 28.96 -8.13 21.37
CA VAL A 609 29.26 -6.75 21.81
C VAL A 609 30.18 -6.75 23.03
N LEU A 610 29.96 -7.63 24.01
CA LEU A 610 30.82 -7.77 25.19
C LEU A 610 32.24 -8.16 24.79
N LYS A 611 32.41 -9.10 23.86
CA LYS A 611 33.72 -9.43 23.30
C LYS A 611 34.38 -8.20 22.65
N ALA A 612 33.66 -7.47 21.80
CA ALA A 612 34.20 -6.29 21.11
C ALA A 612 34.58 -5.15 22.08
N ARG A 613 33.82 -4.98 23.16
CA ARG A 613 34.12 -4.02 24.23
C ARG A 613 35.30 -4.49 25.10
N ALA A 614 35.42 -5.78 25.38
CA ALA A 614 36.56 -6.35 26.08
C ALA A 614 37.87 -6.16 25.28
N ASP A 615 37.83 -6.43 23.97
CA ASP A 615 38.94 -6.16 23.05
C ASP A 615 39.36 -4.66 23.13
N LEU A 616 38.39 -3.73 23.13
CA LEU A 616 38.64 -2.29 23.30
C LEU A 616 39.26 -1.95 24.67
N ARG A 617 38.82 -2.60 25.75
CA ARG A 617 39.37 -2.39 27.10
C ARG A 617 40.81 -2.90 27.21
N CYS A 618 41.12 -4.03 26.57
CA CYS A 618 42.50 -4.52 26.43
C CYS A 618 43.41 -3.50 25.74
N GLU A 619 42.95 -2.89 24.64
CA GLU A 619 43.70 -1.85 23.93
C GLU A 619 43.95 -0.59 24.79
N ARG A 620 43.09 -0.32 25.78
CA ARG A 620 43.23 0.79 26.74
C ARG A 620 44.02 0.43 28.00
N GLY A 621 44.38 -0.85 28.18
CA GLY A 621 45.08 -1.34 29.37
C GLY A 621 44.18 -1.64 30.57
N ASP A 622 42.85 -1.64 30.42
CA ASP A 622 41.90 -2.05 31.46
C ASP A 622 41.70 -3.58 31.42
N THR A 623 42.69 -4.33 31.92
CA THR A 623 42.68 -5.80 31.90
C THR A 623 41.60 -6.39 32.79
N ALA A 624 41.34 -5.77 33.94
CA ALA A 624 40.31 -6.22 34.88
C ALA A 624 38.90 -6.05 34.28
N GLY A 625 38.60 -4.89 33.68
CA GLY A 625 37.33 -4.66 33.01
C GLY A 625 37.16 -5.50 31.74
N ALA A 626 38.25 -5.79 31.02
CA ALA A 626 38.21 -6.72 29.89
C ALA A 626 37.93 -8.17 30.32
N ALA A 627 38.57 -8.64 31.39
CA ALA A 627 38.35 -9.98 31.94
C ALA A 627 36.89 -10.20 32.37
N LEU A 628 36.25 -9.19 33.00
CA LEU A 628 34.83 -9.23 33.34
C LEU A 628 33.94 -9.35 32.11
N ASP A 629 34.17 -8.53 31.09
CA ASP A 629 33.37 -8.55 29.86
C ASP A 629 33.56 -9.87 29.09
N TYR A 630 34.78 -10.38 28.98
CA TYR A 630 35.04 -11.69 28.36
C TYR A 630 34.38 -12.82 29.14
N THR A 631 34.43 -12.80 30.48
CA THR A 631 33.77 -13.82 31.30
C THR A 631 32.26 -13.82 31.07
N ARG A 632 31.65 -12.64 31.00
CA ARG A 632 30.22 -12.49 30.70
C ARG A 632 29.89 -12.93 29.27
N ALA A 633 30.75 -12.60 28.29
CA ALA A 633 30.60 -13.05 26.91
C ALA A 633 30.70 -14.58 26.82
N LEU A 634 31.64 -15.20 27.55
CA LEU A 634 31.82 -16.64 27.57
C LEU A 634 30.59 -17.36 28.12
N ALA A 635 30.04 -16.90 29.25
CA ALA A 635 28.82 -17.46 29.82
C ALA A 635 27.64 -17.39 28.85
N LEU A 636 27.55 -16.32 28.06
CA LEU A 636 26.53 -16.18 27.03
C LEU A 636 26.79 -17.10 25.82
N PHE A 637 28.03 -17.21 25.35
CA PHE A 637 28.40 -18.15 24.27
C PHE A 637 28.19 -19.62 24.68
N ASP A 638 28.39 -19.94 25.96
CA ASP A 638 28.05 -21.25 26.54
C ASP A 638 26.54 -21.48 26.51
N ALA A 639 25.74 -20.49 26.94
CA ALA A 639 24.28 -20.57 26.92
C ALA A 639 23.69 -20.64 25.50
N THR A 640 24.32 -19.99 24.51
CA THR A 640 23.86 -20.01 23.11
C THR A 640 24.43 -21.16 22.28
N GLY A 641 25.36 -21.95 22.83
CA GLY A 641 25.99 -23.07 22.11
C GLY A 641 26.89 -22.63 20.95
N ASP A 642 27.67 -21.55 21.10
CA ASP A 642 28.62 -21.06 20.09
C ASP A 642 30.08 -21.45 20.44
N PRO A 643 30.58 -22.62 19.97
CA PRO A 643 31.92 -23.09 20.30
C PRO A 643 33.05 -22.25 19.70
N ALA A 644 32.79 -21.53 18.60
CA ALA A 644 33.79 -20.66 17.98
C ALA A 644 33.99 -19.39 18.83
N GLY A 645 32.90 -18.78 19.28
CA GLY A 645 32.91 -17.67 20.24
C GLY A 645 33.59 -18.05 21.56
N GLN A 646 33.26 -19.23 22.10
CA GLN A 646 33.90 -19.76 23.32
C GLN A 646 35.42 -19.88 23.18
N THR A 647 35.89 -20.47 22.08
CA THR A 647 37.33 -20.70 21.84
C THR A 647 38.06 -19.37 21.72
N SER A 648 37.48 -18.41 20.98
CA SER A 648 38.05 -17.08 20.82
C SER A 648 38.14 -16.31 22.13
N VAL A 649 37.15 -16.44 23.02
CA VAL A 649 37.15 -15.72 24.30
C VAL A 649 38.05 -16.41 25.33
N LYS A 650 38.03 -17.75 25.39
CA LYS A 650 38.90 -18.54 26.28
C LYS A 650 40.39 -18.30 26.00
N SER A 651 40.80 -18.23 24.74
CA SER A 651 42.21 -17.98 24.39
C SER A 651 42.70 -16.63 24.92
N VAL A 652 41.88 -15.58 24.80
CA VAL A 652 42.23 -14.24 25.28
C VAL A 652 42.17 -14.15 26.81
N LEU A 653 41.16 -14.74 27.46
CA LEU A 653 41.10 -14.82 28.92
C LEU A 653 42.33 -15.50 29.53
N THR A 654 42.76 -16.62 28.93
CA THR A 654 43.97 -17.35 29.35
C THR A 654 45.22 -16.48 29.21
N SER A 655 45.30 -15.65 28.16
CA SER A 655 46.41 -14.71 27.97
C SER A 655 46.41 -13.56 29.00
N ILE A 656 45.24 -13.12 29.44
CA ILE A 656 45.08 -12.07 30.48
C ILE A 656 45.49 -12.64 31.84
N SER A 657 45.00 -13.83 32.21
CA SER A 657 45.36 -14.48 33.48
C SER A 657 46.86 -14.78 33.58
N HIS A 658 47.49 -15.26 32.51
CA HIS A 658 48.94 -15.47 32.49
C HIS A 658 49.77 -14.18 32.63
N ARG A 659 49.25 -13.04 32.16
CA ARG A 659 49.90 -11.72 32.34
C ARG A 659 49.74 -11.18 33.76
N GLU A 660 48.64 -11.50 34.44
CA GLU A 660 48.40 -11.11 35.83
C GLU A 660 49.15 -12.02 36.82
N ASP A 661 49.36 -13.30 36.49
CA ASP A 661 50.15 -14.28 37.28
C ASP A 661 51.67 -14.14 37.09
N SER A 662 52.12 -13.36 36.10
CA SER A 662 53.55 -13.06 35.90
C SER A 662 53.98 -11.97 36.90
N PRO A 663 54.97 -12.21 37.78
CA PRO A 663 55.40 -11.21 38.75
C PRO A 663 55.89 -9.94 38.01
N ARG A 664 55.32 -8.78 38.35
CA ARG A 664 55.80 -7.48 37.86
C ARG A 664 57.32 -7.42 38.08
N PRO A 665 58.14 -7.15 37.06
CA PRO A 665 59.57 -6.95 37.28
C PRO A 665 59.71 -5.78 38.27
N ALA A 666 60.44 -6.03 39.36
CA ALA A 666 60.71 -5.03 40.38
C ALA A 666 61.19 -3.74 39.71
N THR A 667 60.41 -2.68 39.84
CA THR A 667 60.79 -1.33 39.40
C THR A 667 62.13 -1.01 40.03
N ALA A 668 63.18 -0.96 39.21
CA ALA A 668 64.48 -0.48 39.63
C ALA A 668 64.31 0.97 40.10
N ALA A 669 64.55 1.19 41.39
CA ALA A 669 64.64 2.51 41.97
C ALA A 669 65.76 3.27 41.24
N VAL A 670 65.39 4.35 40.54
CA VAL A 670 66.35 5.34 40.04
C VAL A 670 66.86 6.12 41.26
N PRO A 671 68.16 6.09 41.60
CA PRO A 671 68.69 6.94 42.65
C PRO A 671 68.60 8.41 42.23
N ARG A 672 68.29 9.26 43.21
CA ARG A 672 67.96 10.69 43.09
C ARG A 672 68.91 11.53 42.24
#